data_AF-A0A2R8AMT8-F1
#
_entry.id   AF-A0A2R8AMT8-F1
#
_cell.length_a   1.000
_cell.length_b   1.000
_cell.length_c   1.000
_cell.angle_alpha   90.00
_cell.angle_beta   90.00
_cell.angle_gamma   90.00
#
_symmetry.space_group_name_H-M   'P 1'
#
loop_
_entity.id
_entity.type
_entity.pdbx_description
1 polymer ?
#
loop_
_entity_poly.entity_id
_entity_poly.type
_entity_poly.pdbx_seq_one_letter_code
_entity_poly.pdbx_strand_id
1 'polypeptide(L)'
;MDRRTFLSRTMAGGAVAFTSSWQMAHAAATHPSLLIVRNVTPRSSASALVSFLDPITSQNLPVCIAVKFGPEDWENADQNASLMEALQRLTIDYPGLVDLAIELPGLASELPYLRMRSASEARNRFQHAMVKANGTYAPQTVITDMQDGEPPTLEGLRSTGFLTSFLIPESGRAPTVWRNADGTQQVNGGWRLPPSPTSDQIANTFAQATSQDGPLVFVASFPDDNTQEEDAFFDQGAILGDAFRRNLTSSRNYFILPSELRFRSGTAFARNMVLCVEADGSDKTSDSLRSQLAAANVPFTALLPAARAESIANGLTETGAHQCLMVSNSDMDDWQDIRNPAFETSTTGTDEPVHCIALDRAGDGAPDAPALAGFEVILDTAETEKGDIGFDAQGALRLRTSVVIDTPVSAQKLLEDLLQTIPSSEDVTLRIKESAFTQPEDAHALVNSLVELAQSDQFRVLDLQQFFKAVTTKSEPARLLRSASRWPARITNADMEPNERARLFEDAKMAWSYFDGLTDPDTGLVPATAWVEDNQIETYRFSTMWDTGTLLLAIVSAHSIGILDDDAFELRLKKALDGLSTGTFNGLRLPKGLTSTDGKAKGDDDYNASDTARLLTSLHLVQSYAKQDLGIGDIVRGWDLEKTIQDGTPMTVRGSKLVSAYQSNYAGYIARGFGLWGYPVTSPYTDPRPGSRFDQGVQILHEVAQFGPIGTEPHLLEAVELGASPLAHTAAEALFAAQIDEYRATGKLVCVSEGPVNREPWFVYQGYQIADDGGKWTAETLDPSPRFQTKGFVRAVDMLNSKGAFLWNAHRPNDYTDRLVNQVREKAATSELGFSPGVFSVTGKSDQAYSDVNTNGVILQAIAFRLNGGIPCSEWAQ
;
A
#
# COMPACT_ATOMS: atom_id res chain seq x y z
N MET A 1 -9.55 -37.99 35.80
CA MET A 1 -9.92 -38.43 34.43
C MET A 1 -8.69 -38.20 33.56
N ASP A 2 -8.21 -39.24 32.88
CA ASP A 2 -7.04 -39.15 32.00
C ASP A 2 -7.37 -38.24 30.80
N ARG A 3 -6.50 -37.26 30.54
CA ARG A 3 -6.68 -36.22 29.51
C ARG A 3 -6.76 -36.84 28.11
N ARG A 4 -6.11 -38.00 27.90
CA ARG A 4 -6.28 -38.84 26.69
C ARG A 4 -7.73 -39.28 26.49
N THR A 5 -8.42 -39.65 27.57
CA THR A 5 -9.84 -40.06 27.51
C THR A 5 -10.77 -38.87 27.32
N PHE A 6 -10.44 -37.71 27.89
CA PHE A 6 -11.21 -36.47 27.69
C PHE A 6 -11.14 -35.99 26.24
N LEU A 7 -9.94 -35.93 25.64
CA LEU A 7 -9.72 -35.53 24.25
C LEU A 7 -10.26 -36.58 23.25
N SER A 8 -10.17 -37.88 23.55
CA SER A 8 -10.81 -38.91 22.73
C SER A 8 -12.34 -38.75 22.67
N ARG A 9 -12.96 -38.25 23.75
CA ARG A 9 -14.41 -37.99 23.80
C ARG A 9 -14.81 -36.65 23.19
N THR A 10 -13.92 -35.66 23.17
CA THR A 10 -14.15 -34.41 22.42
C THR A 10 -13.95 -34.61 20.91
N MET A 11 -13.09 -35.53 20.51
CA MET A 11 -12.86 -35.88 19.09
C MET A 11 -13.83 -36.96 18.54
N ALA A 12 -14.48 -37.76 19.40
CA ALA A 12 -15.44 -38.80 18.98
C ALA A 12 -16.92 -38.47 19.26
N GLY A 13 -17.23 -37.29 19.82
CA GLY A 13 -18.58 -36.88 20.21
C GLY A 13 -19.26 -36.00 19.17
N GLY A 14 -19.63 -36.57 18.03
CA GLY A 14 -20.61 -35.94 17.12
C GLY A 14 -22.00 -35.87 17.76
N ALA A 15 -22.67 -34.74 17.57
CA ALA A 15 -24.09 -34.50 17.77
C ALA A 15 -24.68 -34.78 19.18
N VAL A 16 -24.50 -33.84 20.12
CA VAL A 16 -25.59 -33.48 21.05
C VAL A 16 -25.55 -31.97 21.29
N ALA A 17 -26.61 -31.29 20.88
CA ALA A 17 -26.89 -29.91 21.26
C ALA A 17 -26.93 -29.80 22.80
N PHE A 18 -25.94 -29.14 23.40
CA PHE A 18 -26.00 -28.72 24.79
C PHE A 18 -26.42 -27.25 24.85
N THR A 19 -27.71 -27.00 24.65
CA THR A 19 -28.37 -25.88 25.31
C THR A 19 -28.50 -26.24 26.79
N SER A 20 -27.48 -25.95 27.60
CA SER A 20 -27.67 -25.97 29.05
C SER A 20 -26.86 -24.86 29.72
N SER A 21 -27.59 -23.96 30.34
CA SER A 21 -27.19 -22.94 31.30
C SER A 21 -26.07 -23.39 32.24
N TRP A 22 -24.83 -22.99 31.92
CA TRP A 22 -23.75 -22.91 32.90
C TRP A 22 -23.62 -21.46 33.37
N GLN A 23 -24.53 -21.07 34.26
CA GLN A 23 -24.31 -19.95 35.16
C GLN A 23 -24.39 -20.43 36.61
N MET A 24 -23.30 -20.12 37.32
CA MET A 24 -23.12 -20.06 38.77
C MET A 24 -23.11 -21.38 39.56
N ALA A 25 -21.91 -21.95 39.64
CA ALA A 25 -21.35 -22.33 40.92
C ALA A 25 -20.05 -21.53 41.12
N HIS A 26 -20.02 -20.62 42.09
CA HIS A 26 -18.80 -19.92 42.53
C HIS A 26 -17.80 -20.94 43.08
N ALA A 27 -16.89 -21.40 42.23
CA ALA A 27 -15.70 -22.13 42.61
C ALA A 27 -14.49 -21.33 42.14
N ALA A 28 -13.78 -20.71 43.09
CA ALA A 28 -12.33 -20.56 43.06
C ALA A 28 -11.69 -20.32 41.68
N ALA A 29 -11.48 -19.06 41.27
CA ALA A 29 -10.92 -18.69 39.96
C ALA A 29 -9.69 -19.55 39.63
N THR A 30 -9.80 -20.33 38.54
CA THR A 30 -8.70 -21.13 38.01
C THR A 30 -8.12 -20.39 36.82
N HIS A 31 -6.82 -20.07 36.85
CA HIS A 31 -6.19 -19.26 35.80
C HIS A 31 -5.59 -20.17 34.72
N PRO A 32 -5.95 -19.98 33.44
CA PRO A 32 -5.26 -20.65 32.35
C PRO A 32 -3.83 -20.12 32.25
N SER A 33 -2.85 -21.01 32.28
CA SER A 33 -1.42 -20.71 32.17
C SER A 33 -0.84 -21.18 30.84
N LEU A 34 0.07 -20.40 30.28
CA LEU A 34 0.75 -20.70 29.02
C LEU A 34 2.26 -20.63 29.23
N LEU A 35 2.98 -21.60 28.66
CA LEU A 35 4.44 -21.57 28.54
C LEU A 35 4.81 -21.43 27.07
N ILE A 36 5.53 -20.36 26.75
CA ILE A 36 6.05 -20.08 25.42
C ILE A 36 7.57 -20.16 25.50
N VAL A 37 8.19 -20.94 24.62
CA VAL A 37 9.63 -21.02 24.42
C VAL A 37 9.98 -20.27 23.14
N ARG A 38 10.74 -19.18 23.28
CA ARG A 38 11.19 -18.30 22.19
C ARG A 38 12.64 -18.57 21.80
N ASN A 39 13.18 -17.78 20.86
CA ASN A 39 14.57 -17.86 20.40
C ASN A 39 14.94 -19.16 19.67
N VAL A 40 13.96 -19.90 19.16
CA VAL A 40 14.21 -20.98 18.20
C VAL A 40 14.31 -20.34 16.82
N THR A 41 15.33 -20.67 16.05
CA THR A 41 15.52 -20.16 14.68
C THR A 41 15.56 -21.32 13.69
N PRO A 42 15.41 -21.09 12.37
CA PRO A 42 15.63 -22.15 11.39
C PRO A 42 17.01 -22.81 11.46
N ARG A 43 18.00 -22.15 12.08
CA ARG A 43 19.36 -22.67 12.26
C ARG A 43 19.53 -23.50 13.54
N SER A 44 18.53 -23.52 14.42
CA SER A 44 18.62 -24.25 15.69
C SER A 44 18.75 -25.76 15.46
N SER A 45 19.53 -26.42 16.32
CA SER A 45 19.75 -27.86 16.34
C SER A 45 18.47 -28.59 16.76
N ALA A 46 18.04 -29.52 15.89
CA ALA A 46 16.89 -30.38 16.16
C ALA A 46 17.09 -31.24 17.41
N SER A 47 18.28 -31.81 17.62
CA SER A 47 18.56 -32.66 18.78
C SER A 47 18.58 -31.85 20.08
N ALA A 48 19.20 -30.67 20.07
CA ALA A 48 19.23 -29.78 21.24
C ALA A 48 17.81 -29.34 21.64
N LEU A 49 16.96 -29.00 20.66
CA LEU A 49 15.56 -28.62 20.92
C LEU A 49 14.77 -29.79 21.52
N VAL A 50 14.90 -30.99 20.96
CA VAL A 50 14.21 -32.18 21.49
C VAL A 50 14.69 -32.49 22.92
N SER A 51 16.00 -32.46 23.17
CA SER A 51 16.58 -32.68 24.51
C SER A 51 16.09 -31.65 25.52
N PHE A 52 15.96 -30.38 25.13
CA PHE A 52 15.39 -29.32 25.98
C PHE A 52 13.90 -29.54 26.31
N LEU A 53 13.11 -30.05 25.36
CA LEU A 53 11.66 -30.20 25.52
C LEU A 53 11.23 -31.53 26.17
N ASP A 54 12.06 -32.56 26.11
CA ASP A 54 11.76 -33.89 26.70
C ASP A 54 11.36 -33.83 28.19
N PRO A 55 12.13 -33.19 29.09
CA PRO A 55 11.75 -33.11 30.51
C PRO A 55 10.54 -32.19 30.78
N ILE A 56 10.13 -31.36 29.81
CA ILE A 56 8.92 -30.52 29.89
C ILE A 56 7.69 -31.34 29.49
N THR A 57 7.75 -31.97 28.31
CA THR A 57 6.65 -32.72 27.72
C THR A 57 6.36 -34.02 28.47
N SER A 58 7.37 -34.71 28.98
CA SER A 58 7.23 -35.91 29.84
C SER A 58 6.44 -35.67 31.12
N GLN A 59 6.37 -34.42 31.59
CA GLN A 59 5.57 -34.00 32.75
C GLN A 59 4.12 -33.61 32.40
N ASN A 60 3.71 -33.81 31.14
CA ASN A 60 2.44 -33.37 30.56
C ASN A 60 2.23 -31.86 30.66
N LEU A 61 3.29 -31.06 30.53
CA LEU A 61 3.19 -29.61 30.48
C LEU A 61 3.02 -29.14 29.02
N PRO A 62 1.90 -28.47 28.67
CA PRO A 62 1.74 -27.82 27.38
C PRO A 62 2.78 -26.73 27.17
N VAL A 63 3.41 -26.73 25.99
CA VAL A 63 4.44 -25.78 25.58
C VAL A 63 4.19 -25.31 24.15
N CYS A 64 4.30 -23.99 23.95
CA CYS A 64 4.32 -23.39 22.61
C CYS A 64 5.76 -23.09 22.21
N ILE A 65 6.18 -23.56 21.04
CA ILE A 65 7.50 -23.31 20.48
C ILE A 65 7.37 -22.18 19.45
N ALA A 66 8.00 -21.04 19.72
CA ALA A 66 7.98 -19.89 18.85
C ALA A 66 9.25 -19.86 17.98
N VAL A 67 9.09 -20.06 16.68
CA VAL A 67 10.19 -19.98 15.72
C VAL A 67 10.30 -18.56 15.22
N LYS A 68 11.46 -17.94 15.45
CA LYS A 68 11.77 -16.57 15.06
C LYS A 68 11.88 -16.45 13.55
N PHE A 69 11.16 -15.48 13.01
CA PHE A 69 11.20 -15.10 11.62
C PHE A 69 12.18 -13.95 11.39
N GLY A 70 13.17 -14.21 10.53
CA GLY A 70 14.11 -13.25 9.99
C GLY A 70 14.29 -13.55 8.50
N PRO A 71 14.05 -12.61 7.57
CA PRO A 71 14.05 -12.89 6.14
C PRO A 71 15.30 -13.65 5.65
N GLU A 72 16.49 -13.22 6.08
CA GLU A 72 17.78 -13.85 5.73
C GLU A 72 17.92 -15.29 6.25
N ASP A 73 17.49 -15.55 7.49
CA ASP A 73 17.51 -16.89 8.08
C ASP A 73 16.54 -17.84 7.38
N TRP A 74 15.46 -17.28 6.83
CA TRP A 74 14.40 -18.01 6.16
C TRP A 74 14.61 -18.15 4.66
N GLU A 75 15.57 -17.45 4.05
CA GLU A 75 15.97 -17.68 2.65
C GLU A 75 16.57 -19.07 2.45
N ASN A 76 17.28 -19.59 3.46
CA ASN A 76 17.95 -20.89 3.42
C ASN A 76 17.37 -21.87 4.46
N ALA A 77 16.18 -21.61 5.00
CA ALA A 77 15.58 -22.45 6.03
C ALA A 77 15.36 -23.90 5.55
N ASP A 78 15.25 -24.11 4.24
CA ASP A 78 15.15 -25.43 3.64
C ASP A 78 16.44 -26.28 3.72
N GLN A 79 17.58 -25.65 4.01
CA GLN A 79 18.85 -26.36 4.21
C GLN A 79 18.93 -27.05 5.58
N ASN A 80 18.02 -26.74 6.52
CA ASN A 80 17.90 -27.41 7.83
C ASN A 80 16.55 -28.15 7.96
N ALA A 81 16.32 -29.12 7.07
CA ALA A 81 15.13 -29.98 7.11
C ALA A 81 14.94 -30.69 8.47
N SER A 82 16.04 -31.03 9.16
CA SER A 82 15.99 -31.76 10.43
C SER A 82 15.23 -31.03 11.54
N LEU A 83 15.30 -29.69 11.62
CA LEU A 83 14.52 -28.94 12.61
C LEU A 83 13.03 -29.00 12.30
N MET A 84 12.64 -28.79 11.03
CA MET A 84 11.23 -28.82 10.61
C MET A 84 10.62 -30.21 10.78
N GLU A 85 11.38 -31.27 10.47
CA GLU A 85 10.99 -32.66 10.73
C GLU A 85 10.78 -32.91 12.23
N ALA A 86 11.67 -32.40 13.09
CA ALA A 86 11.55 -32.53 14.55
C ALA A 86 10.33 -31.77 15.09
N LEU A 87 10.11 -30.52 14.65
CA LEU A 87 8.93 -29.73 15.02
C LEU A 87 7.63 -30.41 14.58
N GLN A 88 7.57 -30.92 13.35
CA GLN A 88 6.43 -31.71 12.89
C GLN A 88 6.20 -32.92 13.78
N ARG A 89 7.25 -33.71 14.02
CA ARG A 89 7.16 -34.92 14.84
C ARG A 89 6.67 -34.60 16.25
N LEU A 90 7.15 -33.53 16.88
CA LEU A 90 6.66 -33.09 18.18
C LEU A 90 5.16 -32.79 18.17
N THR A 91 4.63 -32.14 17.12
CA THR A 91 3.18 -31.88 17.02
C THR A 91 2.34 -33.15 16.83
N ILE A 92 2.90 -34.18 16.19
CA ILE A 92 2.23 -35.48 15.95
C ILE A 92 2.30 -36.38 17.18
N ASP A 93 3.46 -36.46 17.82
CA ASP A 93 3.72 -37.35 18.96
C ASP A 93 3.06 -36.82 20.25
N TYR A 94 2.91 -35.50 20.36
CA TYR A 94 2.38 -34.82 21.56
C TYR A 94 1.18 -33.89 21.26
N PRO A 95 0.08 -34.41 20.69
CA PRO A 95 -1.09 -33.60 20.36
C PRO A 95 -1.73 -33.04 21.62
N GLY A 96 -1.98 -31.72 21.64
CA GLY A 96 -2.52 -31.01 22.81
C GLY A 96 -1.49 -30.71 23.91
N LEU A 97 -0.21 -31.02 23.69
CA LEU A 97 0.91 -30.62 24.55
C LEU A 97 1.94 -29.75 23.82
N VAL A 98 2.03 -29.82 22.49
CA VAL A 98 2.92 -28.96 21.70
C VAL A 98 2.10 -28.13 20.70
N ASP A 99 2.37 -26.83 20.66
CA ASP A 99 1.88 -25.88 19.65
C ASP A 99 3.07 -25.16 19.02
N LEU A 100 2.96 -24.74 17.76
CA LEU A 100 3.98 -23.94 17.10
C LEU A 100 3.44 -22.53 16.85
N ALA A 101 4.30 -21.54 17.07
CA ALA A 101 4.04 -20.14 16.78
C ALA A 101 5.17 -19.54 15.95
N ILE A 102 4.87 -18.43 15.29
CA ILE A 102 5.87 -17.61 14.62
C ILE A 102 6.18 -16.42 15.52
N GLU A 103 7.44 -16.26 15.89
CA GLU A 103 7.93 -15.03 16.50
C GLU A 103 8.31 -14.06 15.37
N LEU A 104 7.62 -12.93 15.29
CA LEU A 104 7.78 -11.92 14.23
C LEU A 104 8.15 -10.58 14.86
N PRO A 105 9.45 -10.28 15.02
CA PRO A 105 9.91 -9.04 15.65
C PRO A 105 9.44 -7.79 14.88
N GLY A 106 9.09 -6.73 15.60
CA GLY A 106 8.69 -5.44 15.01
C GLY A 106 7.26 -5.37 14.48
N LEU A 107 6.50 -6.47 14.52
CA LEU A 107 5.12 -6.52 14.02
C LEU A 107 4.20 -5.48 14.70
N ALA A 108 4.44 -5.21 15.98
CA ALA A 108 3.66 -4.25 16.77
C ALA A 108 3.84 -2.79 16.34
N SER A 109 5.02 -2.43 15.80
CA SER A 109 5.33 -1.08 15.32
C SER A 109 5.08 -0.89 13.83
N GLU A 110 4.64 -1.94 13.13
CA GLU A 110 4.51 -1.92 11.69
C GLU A 110 3.22 -1.26 11.21
N LEU A 111 3.28 -0.64 10.02
CA LEU A 111 2.11 -0.05 9.36
C LEU A 111 1.05 -1.13 9.10
N PRO A 112 -0.27 -0.82 9.20
CA PRO A 112 -1.32 -1.84 9.17
C PRO A 112 -1.26 -2.79 7.96
N TYR A 113 -1.05 -2.26 6.75
CA TYR A 113 -0.90 -3.09 5.55
C TYR A 113 0.37 -3.95 5.59
N LEU A 114 1.52 -3.34 5.89
CA LEU A 114 2.81 -4.03 5.92
C LEU A 114 2.89 -5.07 7.05
N ARG A 115 2.08 -4.92 8.11
CA ARG A 115 1.85 -5.93 9.14
C ARG A 115 1.20 -7.17 8.55
N MET A 116 0.11 -7.01 7.78
CA MET A 116 -0.56 -8.13 7.11
C MET A 116 0.38 -8.78 6.09
N ARG A 117 1.17 -7.98 5.36
CA ARG A 117 2.16 -8.47 4.39
C ARG A 117 3.26 -9.31 5.05
N SER A 118 3.94 -8.78 6.06
CA SER A 118 5.02 -9.47 6.77
C SER A 118 4.55 -10.73 7.48
N ALA A 119 3.34 -10.70 8.07
CA ALA A 119 2.71 -11.88 8.66
C ALA A 119 2.38 -12.95 7.62
N SER A 120 1.89 -12.57 6.43
CA SER A 120 1.62 -13.49 5.32
C SER A 120 2.91 -14.15 4.84
N GLU A 121 3.96 -13.36 4.60
CA GLU A 121 5.27 -13.87 4.18
C GLU A 121 5.86 -14.84 5.21
N ALA A 122 5.84 -14.47 6.50
CA ALA A 122 6.40 -15.31 7.56
C ALA A 122 5.67 -16.67 7.65
N ARG A 123 4.34 -16.66 7.57
CA ARG A 123 3.55 -17.89 7.64
C ARG A 123 3.69 -18.76 6.40
N ASN A 124 3.74 -18.16 5.21
CA ASN A 124 3.93 -18.90 3.96
C ASN A 124 5.32 -19.52 3.87
N ARG A 125 6.39 -18.78 4.25
CA ARG A 125 7.74 -19.36 4.33
C ARG A 125 7.83 -20.51 5.35
N PHE A 126 7.17 -20.37 6.50
CA PHE A 126 7.03 -21.47 7.47
C PHE A 126 6.33 -22.68 6.85
N GLN A 127 5.20 -22.46 6.18
CA GLN A 127 4.43 -23.53 5.56
C GLN A 127 5.22 -24.25 4.47
N HIS A 128 5.97 -23.52 3.62
CA HIS A 128 6.84 -24.11 2.61
C HIS A 128 7.95 -24.97 3.23
N ALA A 129 8.59 -24.49 4.30
CA ALA A 129 9.60 -25.27 5.03
C ALA A 129 8.99 -26.55 5.63
N MET A 130 7.78 -26.46 6.19
CA MET A 130 7.06 -27.63 6.71
C MET A 130 6.67 -28.62 5.61
N VAL A 131 6.16 -28.17 4.46
CA VAL A 131 5.79 -29.05 3.34
C VAL A 131 7.01 -29.82 2.82
N LYS A 132 8.18 -29.17 2.71
CA LYS A 132 9.43 -29.85 2.36
C LYS A 132 9.83 -30.95 3.35
N ALA A 133 9.48 -30.79 4.63
CA ALA A 133 9.67 -31.79 5.67
C ALA A 133 8.55 -32.86 5.71
N ASN A 134 7.65 -32.91 4.72
CA ASN A 134 6.42 -33.73 4.69
C ASN A 134 5.40 -33.38 5.79
N GLY A 135 5.40 -32.13 6.24
CA GLY A 135 4.52 -31.56 7.25
C GLY A 135 3.35 -30.79 6.70
N THR A 136 2.29 -30.72 7.50
CA THR A 136 1.06 -29.98 7.18
C THR A 136 0.66 -28.98 8.26
N TYR A 137 1.45 -28.85 9.34
CA TYR A 137 1.12 -27.95 10.44
C TYR A 137 1.30 -26.49 9.99
N ALA A 138 0.27 -25.68 10.20
CA ALA A 138 0.26 -24.26 9.90
C ALA A 138 0.07 -23.46 11.20
N PRO A 139 1.04 -22.64 11.62
CA PRO A 139 0.91 -21.82 12.82
C PRO A 139 -0.30 -20.88 12.74
N GLN A 140 -1.07 -20.82 13.82
CA GLN A 140 -2.19 -19.89 14.01
C GLN A 140 -1.90 -18.84 15.08
N THR A 141 -0.70 -18.89 15.67
CA THR A 141 -0.25 -17.98 16.71
C THR A 141 0.96 -17.19 16.23
N VAL A 142 0.91 -15.87 16.38
CA VAL A 142 2.05 -14.98 16.18
C VAL A 142 2.45 -14.32 17.49
N ILE A 143 3.75 -14.10 17.67
CA ILE A 143 4.32 -13.53 18.88
C ILE A 143 5.24 -12.38 18.48
N THR A 144 5.08 -11.22 19.09
CA THR A 144 5.94 -10.06 18.86
C THR A 144 6.29 -9.41 20.18
N ASP A 145 7.45 -8.78 20.21
CA ASP A 145 7.76 -7.82 21.26
C ASP A 145 6.95 -6.53 21.08
N MET A 146 6.69 -5.84 22.18
CA MET A 146 6.17 -4.48 22.19
C MET A 146 6.97 -3.64 23.17
N GLN A 147 7.12 -2.35 22.88
CA GLN A 147 7.64 -1.39 23.85
C GLN A 147 6.65 -1.21 25.01
N ASP A 148 7.15 -0.85 26.18
CA ASP A 148 6.30 -0.58 27.33
C ASP A 148 5.41 0.64 27.05
N GLY A 149 4.09 0.44 27.15
CA GLY A 149 3.12 1.48 26.83
C GLY A 149 1.72 0.93 26.58
N GLU A 150 0.91 1.73 25.88
CA GLU A 150 -0.40 1.31 25.39
C GLU A 150 -0.22 0.28 24.26
N PRO A 151 -0.75 -0.93 24.43
CA PRO A 151 -0.67 -1.97 23.39
C PRO A 151 -1.42 -1.56 22.12
N PRO A 152 -0.80 -1.65 20.93
CA PRO A 152 -1.48 -1.39 19.66
C PRO A 152 -2.48 -2.51 19.34
N THR A 153 -3.54 -2.21 18.61
CA THR A 153 -4.45 -3.23 18.06
C THR A 153 -3.84 -3.87 16.80
N LEU A 154 -3.66 -5.18 16.81
CA LEU A 154 -3.14 -5.95 15.68
C LEU A 154 -4.27 -6.55 14.82
N GLU A 155 -5.13 -5.69 14.29
CA GLU A 155 -6.11 -6.08 13.27
C GLU A 155 -5.44 -6.45 11.94
N GLY A 156 -6.16 -7.25 11.14
CA GLY A 156 -5.74 -7.69 9.83
C GLY A 156 -5.03 -9.04 9.84
N LEU A 157 -4.64 -9.55 11.02
CA LEU A 157 -3.88 -10.79 11.15
C LEU A 157 -4.69 -12.01 10.72
N ARG A 158 -6.03 -11.98 10.82
CA ARG A 158 -6.89 -13.08 10.35
C ARG A 158 -6.75 -13.34 8.85
N SER A 159 -6.51 -12.29 8.05
CA SER A 159 -6.28 -12.43 6.59
C SER A 159 -5.09 -13.34 6.25
N THR A 160 -4.17 -13.49 7.19
CA THR A 160 -2.94 -14.28 7.02
C THR A 160 -3.10 -15.72 7.54
N GLY A 161 -4.17 -16.01 8.28
CA GLY A 161 -4.41 -17.27 8.97
C GLY A 161 -3.98 -17.29 10.45
N PHE A 162 -3.43 -16.19 10.97
CA PHE A 162 -3.22 -16.04 12.41
C PHE A 162 -4.54 -15.71 13.12
N LEU A 163 -4.82 -16.41 14.21
CA LEU A 163 -6.04 -16.25 15.02
C LEU A 163 -5.73 -15.78 16.43
N THR A 164 -4.46 -15.84 16.83
CA THR A 164 -4.02 -15.42 18.16
C THR A 164 -2.69 -14.68 18.05
N SER A 165 -2.59 -13.54 18.71
CA SER A 165 -1.36 -12.74 18.76
C SER A 165 -0.95 -12.46 20.20
N PHE A 166 0.32 -12.65 20.52
CA PHE A 166 0.90 -12.28 21.81
C PHE A 166 1.85 -11.09 21.65
N LEU A 167 1.57 -10.00 22.37
CA LEU A 167 2.44 -8.83 22.47
C LEU A 167 3.13 -8.88 23.84
N ILE A 168 4.41 -9.22 23.83
CA ILE A 168 5.20 -9.40 25.04
C ILE A 168 5.95 -8.09 25.35
N PRO A 169 5.64 -7.39 26.47
CA PRO A 169 6.31 -6.15 26.85
C PRO A 169 7.73 -6.40 27.37
N GLU A 170 8.52 -5.35 27.51
CA GLU A 170 9.88 -5.43 28.07
C GLU A 170 9.83 -5.64 29.59
N SER A 171 9.09 -4.79 30.30
CA SER A 171 8.78 -5.01 31.71
C SER A 171 7.58 -5.93 31.84
N GLY A 172 7.83 -7.20 32.16
CA GLY A 172 6.78 -8.21 32.27
C GLY A 172 5.59 -7.73 33.12
N ARG A 173 4.36 -7.96 32.64
CA ARG A 173 3.12 -7.48 33.27
C ARG A 173 1.99 -8.49 33.12
N ALA A 174 0.95 -8.33 33.92
CA ALA A 174 -0.26 -9.14 33.85
C ALA A 174 -0.87 -9.12 32.43
N PRO A 175 -1.14 -10.29 31.83
CA PRO A 175 -1.77 -10.36 30.51
C PRO A 175 -3.19 -9.81 30.51
N THR A 176 -3.49 -8.92 29.56
CA THR A 176 -4.85 -8.54 29.19
C THR A 176 -5.22 -9.21 27.88
N VAL A 177 -6.48 -9.64 27.79
CA VAL A 177 -6.99 -10.38 26.62
C VAL A 177 -8.21 -9.66 26.07
N TRP A 178 -8.24 -9.45 24.76
CA TRP A 178 -9.45 -9.03 24.07
C TRP A 178 -9.53 -9.66 22.67
N ARG A 179 -10.68 -9.47 22.04
CA ARG A 179 -10.95 -9.89 20.67
C ARG A 179 -11.02 -8.65 19.77
N ASN A 180 -10.21 -8.64 18.72
CA ASN A 180 -10.15 -7.57 17.73
C ASN A 180 -11.38 -7.61 16.81
N ALA A 181 -11.62 -6.54 16.04
CA ALA A 181 -12.77 -6.46 15.14
C ALA A 181 -12.74 -7.53 14.03
N ASP A 182 -11.54 -7.98 13.62
CA ASP A 182 -11.35 -9.09 12.67
C ASP A 182 -11.62 -10.48 13.28
N GLY A 183 -11.88 -10.55 14.59
CA GLY A 183 -12.13 -11.78 15.33
C GLY A 183 -10.87 -12.47 15.85
N THR A 184 -9.67 -11.93 15.60
CA THR A 184 -8.43 -12.44 16.22
C THR A 184 -8.44 -12.19 17.72
N GLN A 185 -7.82 -13.08 18.47
CA GLN A 185 -7.58 -12.88 19.89
C GLN A 185 -6.21 -12.26 20.11
N GLN A 186 -6.17 -11.16 20.84
CA GLN A 186 -4.94 -10.50 21.21
C GLN A 186 -4.69 -10.63 22.72
N VAL A 187 -3.47 -11.04 23.06
CA VAL A 187 -2.98 -11.16 24.43
C VAL A 187 -1.82 -10.17 24.60
N ASN A 188 -1.94 -9.27 25.57
CA ASN A 188 -0.96 -8.20 25.79
C ASN A 188 -0.41 -8.30 27.20
N GLY A 189 0.88 -8.53 27.32
CA GLY A 189 1.49 -8.87 28.60
C GLY A 189 1.96 -10.31 28.64
N GLY A 190 2.65 -10.62 29.71
CA GLY A 190 3.42 -11.84 29.87
C GLY A 190 4.67 -11.58 30.70
N TRP A 191 5.16 -12.65 31.30
CA TRP A 191 6.25 -12.63 32.25
C TRP A 191 7.46 -13.31 31.63
N ARG A 192 8.50 -12.51 31.32
CA ARG A 192 9.76 -13.02 30.78
C ARG A 192 10.56 -13.70 31.88
N LEU A 193 11.05 -14.89 31.59
CA LEU A 193 12.08 -15.54 32.39
C LEU A 193 13.46 -15.12 31.85
N PRO A 194 14.46 -14.95 32.73
CA PRO A 194 15.83 -14.74 32.28
C PRO A 194 16.31 -15.96 31.46
N PRO A 195 17.30 -15.81 30.56
CA PRO A 195 17.94 -16.93 29.88
C PRO A 195 18.47 -17.94 30.91
N SER A 196 18.21 -19.23 30.70
CA SER A 196 18.60 -20.33 31.59
C SER A 196 18.24 -20.07 33.06
N PRO A 197 16.94 -19.90 33.38
CA PRO A 197 16.51 -19.41 34.69
C PRO A 197 16.73 -20.45 35.79
N THR A 198 17.07 -20.00 37.00
CA THR A 198 17.13 -20.90 38.18
C THR A 198 15.72 -21.20 38.72
N SER A 199 15.59 -22.29 39.48
CA SER A 199 14.31 -22.63 40.14
C SER A 199 13.75 -21.48 41.01
N ASP A 200 14.62 -20.71 41.67
CA ASP A 200 14.22 -19.57 42.50
C ASP A 200 13.74 -18.38 41.67
N GLN A 201 14.39 -18.10 40.53
CA GLN A 201 13.95 -17.06 39.60
C GLN A 201 12.57 -17.39 39.03
N ILE A 202 12.34 -18.65 38.63
CA ILE A 202 11.02 -19.10 38.16
C ILE A 202 9.97 -18.94 39.27
N ALA A 203 10.27 -19.39 40.50
CA ALA A 203 9.35 -19.26 41.62
C ALA A 203 8.98 -17.80 41.94
N ASN A 204 9.96 -16.88 41.87
CA ASN A 204 9.74 -15.45 42.05
C ASN A 204 8.83 -14.87 40.97
N THR A 205 9.03 -15.24 39.70
CA THR A 205 8.16 -14.83 38.60
C THR A 205 6.74 -15.36 38.77
N PHE A 206 6.56 -16.62 39.21
CA PHE A 206 5.22 -17.16 39.54
C PHE A 206 4.55 -16.40 40.68
N ALA A 207 5.28 -16.06 41.73
CA ALA A 207 4.75 -15.30 42.87
C ALA A 207 4.26 -13.91 42.45
N GLN A 208 4.99 -13.25 41.54
CA GLN A 208 4.58 -11.97 40.95
C GLN A 208 3.37 -12.12 40.02
N ALA A 209 3.33 -13.17 39.20
CA ALA A 209 2.29 -13.40 38.21
C ALA A 209 0.93 -13.79 38.84
N THR A 210 0.96 -14.60 39.89
CA THR A 210 -0.26 -15.16 40.52
C THR A 210 -0.98 -14.20 41.44
N SER A 211 -0.42 -13.02 41.73
CA SER A 211 -1.10 -11.97 42.50
C SER A 211 -2.13 -11.18 41.68
N GLN A 212 -2.35 -11.55 40.40
CA GLN A 212 -3.16 -10.82 39.43
C GLN A 212 -4.25 -11.76 38.87
N ASP A 213 -5.42 -11.21 38.57
CA ASP A 213 -6.53 -11.96 37.96
C ASP A 213 -6.32 -12.09 36.44
N GLY A 214 -6.61 -13.27 35.87
CA GLY A 214 -6.58 -13.50 34.42
C GLY A 214 -5.65 -14.63 33.96
N PRO A 215 -5.43 -14.79 32.63
CA PRO A 215 -4.49 -15.77 32.10
C PRO A 215 -3.05 -15.44 32.50
N LEU A 216 -2.23 -16.45 32.72
CA LEU A 216 -0.81 -16.31 33.00
C LEU A 216 0.00 -16.71 31.77
N VAL A 217 0.85 -15.81 31.26
CA VAL A 217 1.71 -16.08 30.10
C VAL A 217 3.16 -16.03 30.57
N PHE A 218 3.87 -17.14 30.48
CA PHE A 218 5.29 -17.23 30.82
C PHE A 218 6.10 -17.41 29.54
N VAL A 219 7.16 -16.61 29.39
CA VAL A 219 8.01 -16.60 28.21
C VAL A 219 9.42 -17.02 28.61
N ALA A 220 9.80 -18.23 28.24
CA ALA A 220 11.14 -18.77 28.37
C ALA A 220 11.92 -18.60 27.05
N SER A 221 13.24 -18.67 27.11
CA SER A 221 14.11 -18.63 25.93
C SER A 221 14.78 -19.99 25.73
N PHE A 222 14.77 -20.49 24.50
CA PHE A 222 15.62 -21.60 24.10
C PHE A 222 17.10 -21.16 24.17
N PRO A 223 17.98 -21.95 24.81
CA PRO A 223 19.38 -21.58 24.99
C PRO A 223 20.14 -21.53 23.65
N ASP A 224 21.16 -20.68 23.56
CA ASP A 224 22.03 -20.62 22.37
C ASP A 224 22.78 -21.95 22.19
N ASP A 225 22.60 -22.57 21.02
CA ASP A 225 23.02 -23.95 20.77
C ASP A 225 24.43 -24.11 20.21
N ASN A 226 25.06 -23.01 19.79
CA ASN A 226 26.40 -23.00 19.21
C ASN A 226 27.54 -23.31 20.21
N THR A 227 27.25 -23.56 21.49
CA THR A 227 28.28 -23.56 22.56
C THR A 227 28.15 -24.65 23.63
N GLN A 228 27.14 -25.52 23.58
CA GLN A 228 26.80 -26.42 24.70
C GLN A 228 26.65 -27.89 24.27
N GLU A 229 26.95 -28.82 25.18
CA GLU A 229 26.69 -30.26 25.00
C GLU A 229 25.20 -30.60 25.19
N GLU A 230 24.72 -31.70 24.62
CA GLU A 230 23.29 -32.08 24.64
C GLU A 230 22.70 -32.20 26.05
N ASP A 231 23.49 -32.72 27.02
CA ASP A 231 23.07 -32.85 28.42
C ASP A 231 22.71 -31.50 29.07
N ALA A 232 23.37 -30.41 28.67
CA ALA A 232 23.10 -29.09 29.20
C ALA A 232 21.72 -28.56 28.80
N PHE A 233 21.20 -28.95 27.64
CA PHE A 233 19.85 -28.60 27.22
C PHE A 233 18.80 -29.38 28.01
N PHE A 234 19.04 -30.66 28.25
CA PHE A 234 18.16 -31.49 29.07
C PHE A 234 18.07 -30.93 30.50
N ASP A 235 19.20 -30.60 31.12
CA ASP A 235 19.23 -30.03 32.47
C ASP A 235 18.46 -28.70 32.56
N GLN A 236 18.59 -27.83 31.56
CA GLN A 236 17.85 -26.57 31.49
C GLN A 236 16.35 -26.77 31.29
N GLY A 237 15.98 -27.72 30.42
CA GLY A 237 14.59 -28.16 30.24
C GLY A 237 13.99 -28.73 31.53
N ALA A 238 14.76 -29.51 32.28
CA ALA A 238 14.35 -30.13 33.55
C ALA A 238 14.10 -29.08 34.64
N ILE A 239 14.95 -28.04 34.73
CA ILE A 239 14.72 -26.92 35.66
C ILE A 239 13.37 -26.24 35.37
N LEU A 240 13.04 -25.99 34.11
CA LEU A 240 11.75 -25.43 33.71
C LEU A 240 10.60 -26.39 34.00
N GLY A 241 10.68 -27.63 33.51
CA GLY A 241 9.64 -28.66 33.68
C GLY A 241 9.28 -28.88 35.15
N ASP A 242 10.30 -29.10 36.00
CA ASP A 242 10.12 -29.35 37.43
C ASP A 242 9.51 -28.14 38.15
N ALA A 243 9.99 -26.92 37.84
CA ALA A 243 9.48 -25.71 38.47
C ALA A 243 8.01 -25.44 38.09
N PHE A 244 7.65 -25.62 36.83
CA PHE A 244 6.27 -25.45 36.36
C PHE A 244 5.34 -26.54 36.90
N ARG A 245 5.82 -27.79 36.99
CA ARG A 245 5.07 -28.90 37.59
C ARG A 245 4.82 -28.72 39.08
N ARG A 246 5.81 -28.24 39.84
CA ARG A 246 5.62 -27.89 41.26
C ARG A 246 4.54 -26.83 41.42
N ASN A 247 4.57 -25.79 40.60
CA ASN A 247 3.56 -24.73 40.62
C ASN A 247 2.16 -25.21 40.23
N LEU A 248 2.03 -26.18 39.31
CA LEU A 248 0.75 -26.84 38.99
C LEU A 248 0.10 -27.53 40.20
N THR A 249 0.91 -28.13 41.06
CA THR A 249 0.40 -28.86 42.24
C THR A 249 0.06 -27.96 43.43
N SER A 250 0.65 -26.77 43.49
CA SER A 250 0.49 -25.82 44.60
C SER A 250 -0.51 -24.70 44.33
N SER A 251 -0.92 -24.49 43.07
CA SER A 251 -1.79 -23.38 42.64
C SER A 251 -3.10 -23.89 42.02
N ARG A 252 -4.10 -23.00 41.89
CA ARG A 252 -5.38 -23.28 41.18
C ARG A 252 -5.23 -23.07 39.66
N ASN A 253 -4.02 -23.22 39.11
CA ASN A 253 -3.74 -22.94 37.70
C ASN A 253 -3.79 -24.23 36.87
N TYR A 254 -4.10 -24.10 35.58
CA TYR A 254 -3.99 -25.22 34.63
C TYR A 254 -3.35 -24.74 33.34
N PHE A 255 -2.51 -25.57 32.72
CA PHE A 255 -1.81 -25.18 31.51
C PHE A 255 -2.61 -25.53 30.25
N ILE A 256 -2.59 -24.60 29.28
CA ILE A 256 -3.19 -24.73 27.96
C ILE A 256 -2.24 -24.29 26.88
N LEU A 257 -2.52 -24.70 25.65
CA LEU A 257 -1.84 -24.18 24.47
C LEU A 257 -2.44 -22.83 24.04
N PRO A 258 -1.67 -21.96 23.37
CA PRO A 258 -2.17 -20.72 22.77
C PRO A 258 -3.42 -20.92 21.92
N SER A 259 -3.43 -21.95 21.06
CA SER A 259 -4.58 -22.30 20.21
C SER A 259 -5.86 -22.66 20.97
N GLU A 260 -5.78 -23.05 22.25
CA GLU A 260 -6.94 -23.38 23.08
C GLU A 260 -7.57 -22.14 23.73
N LEU A 261 -6.80 -21.06 23.91
CA LEU A 261 -7.21 -19.88 24.68
C LEU A 261 -8.44 -19.19 24.05
N ARG A 262 -8.56 -19.20 22.72
CA ARG A 262 -9.66 -18.58 21.95
C ARG A 262 -11.03 -19.17 22.13
N PHE A 263 -11.09 -20.44 22.52
CA PHE A 263 -12.35 -21.12 22.81
C PHE A 263 -12.79 -20.91 24.27
N ARG A 264 -11.95 -20.27 25.09
CA ARG A 264 -12.15 -20.12 26.54
C ARG A 264 -12.32 -18.68 27.01
N SER A 265 -12.06 -17.69 26.16
CA SER A 265 -12.04 -16.26 26.50
C SER A 265 -13.42 -15.58 26.58
N GLY A 266 -14.52 -16.32 26.75
CA GLY A 266 -15.85 -15.79 27.06
C GLY A 266 -16.73 -15.38 25.87
N THR A 267 -16.17 -14.92 24.75
CA THR A 267 -16.92 -14.71 23.50
C THR A 267 -16.75 -15.91 22.57
N ALA A 268 -17.85 -16.41 22.01
CA ALA A 268 -17.81 -17.52 21.06
C ALA A 268 -16.94 -17.14 19.84
N PHE A 269 -16.05 -18.04 19.44
CA PHE A 269 -15.29 -17.91 18.21
C PHE A 269 -16.15 -18.43 17.05
N ALA A 270 -16.40 -17.57 16.07
CA ALA A 270 -17.10 -17.93 14.84
C ALA A 270 -16.12 -17.96 13.66
N ARG A 271 -16.16 -19.05 12.89
CA ARG A 271 -15.39 -19.23 11.66
C ARG A 271 -16.03 -18.42 10.54
N ASN A 272 -15.25 -17.78 9.69
CA ASN A 272 -15.81 -17.20 8.47
C ASN A 272 -16.01 -18.33 7.46
N MET A 273 -17.15 -18.35 6.80
CA MET A 273 -17.48 -19.25 5.69
C MET A 273 -17.75 -18.41 4.45
N VAL A 274 -16.78 -18.39 3.54
CA VAL A 274 -16.84 -17.65 2.28
C VAL A 274 -17.53 -18.51 1.22
N LEU A 275 -18.65 -18.05 0.68
CA LEU A 275 -19.40 -18.77 -0.36
C LEU A 275 -19.09 -18.23 -1.75
N CYS A 276 -18.60 -19.11 -2.62
CA CYS A 276 -18.35 -18.84 -4.03
C CYS A 276 -19.17 -19.81 -4.88
N VAL A 277 -20.09 -19.30 -5.70
CA VAL A 277 -20.95 -20.11 -6.57
C VAL A 277 -20.46 -19.96 -8.01
N GLU A 278 -19.97 -21.06 -8.57
CA GLU A 278 -19.56 -21.15 -9.96
C GLU A 278 -20.79 -21.26 -10.86
N ALA A 279 -20.96 -20.26 -11.72
CA ALA A 279 -22.08 -20.19 -12.64
C ALA A 279 -21.93 -21.18 -13.79
N ASP A 280 -23.00 -21.92 -14.10
CA ASP A 280 -23.03 -22.93 -15.16
C ASP A 280 -23.18 -22.36 -16.59
N GLY A 281 -23.23 -21.03 -16.72
CA GLY A 281 -23.38 -20.36 -18.01
C GLY A 281 -24.78 -20.46 -18.64
N SER A 282 -25.79 -20.94 -17.91
CA SER A 282 -27.19 -20.92 -18.36
C SER A 282 -27.89 -19.58 -18.05
N ASP A 283 -28.97 -19.27 -18.78
CA ASP A 283 -29.85 -18.14 -18.45
C ASP A 283 -30.66 -18.46 -17.19
N LYS A 284 -30.68 -17.52 -16.24
CA LYS A 284 -31.20 -17.73 -14.89
C LYS A 284 -32.71 -17.98 -14.93
N THR A 285 -33.15 -19.13 -14.40
CA THR A 285 -34.53 -19.33 -13.98
C THR A 285 -34.72 -18.82 -12.54
N SER A 286 -35.97 -18.53 -12.15
CA SER A 286 -36.32 -18.18 -10.76
C SER A 286 -35.89 -19.24 -9.75
N ASP A 287 -35.71 -20.46 -10.21
CA ASP A 287 -35.47 -21.65 -9.40
C ASP A 287 -33.99 -22.02 -9.32
N SER A 288 -33.10 -21.28 -9.98
CA SER A 288 -31.65 -21.49 -9.91
C SER A 288 -31.08 -21.27 -8.50
N LEU A 289 -29.98 -21.95 -8.17
CA LEU A 289 -29.34 -21.89 -6.86
C LEU A 289 -29.02 -20.44 -6.45
N ARG A 290 -28.42 -19.65 -7.36
CA ARG A 290 -28.08 -18.24 -7.08
C ARG A 290 -29.32 -17.38 -6.82
N SER A 291 -30.42 -17.61 -7.54
CA SER A 291 -31.68 -16.89 -7.29
C SER A 291 -32.27 -17.24 -5.92
N GLN A 292 -32.22 -18.52 -5.53
CA GLN A 292 -32.69 -18.96 -4.21
C GLN A 292 -31.81 -18.43 -3.06
N LEU A 293 -30.48 -18.41 -3.21
CA LEU A 293 -29.55 -17.81 -2.24
C LEU A 293 -29.82 -16.32 -2.05
N ALA A 294 -29.99 -15.58 -3.14
CA ALA A 294 -30.31 -14.16 -3.10
C ALA A 294 -31.67 -13.90 -2.41
N ALA A 295 -32.71 -14.69 -2.73
CA ALA A 295 -34.01 -14.60 -2.09
C ALA A 295 -33.96 -14.90 -0.57
N ALA A 296 -33.06 -15.78 -0.15
CA ALA A 296 -32.82 -16.11 1.25
C ALA A 296 -31.88 -15.12 1.99
N ASN A 297 -31.36 -14.10 1.31
CA ASN A 297 -30.35 -13.16 1.83
C ASN A 297 -29.06 -13.86 2.32
N VAL A 298 -28.68 -14.98 1.70
CA VAL A 298 -27.40 -15.63 1.98
C VAL A 298 -26.33 -14.95 1.13
N PRO A 299 -25.28 -14.35 1.71
CA PRO A 299 -24.24 -13.68 0.93
C PRO A 299 -23.38 -14.70 0.18
N PHE A 300 -23.12 -14.44 -1.10
CA PHE A 300 -22.25 -15.25 -1.93
C PHE A 300 -21.56 -14.40 -3.00
N THR A 301 -20.42 -14.88 -3.49
CA THR A 301 -19.79 -14.37 -4.71
C THR A 301 -20.11 -15.28 -5.89
N ALA A 302 -20.59 -14.70 -7.00
CA ALA A 302 -20.76 -15.43 -8.26
C ALA A 302 -19.42 -15.49 -9.01
N LEU A 303 -18.90 -16.69 -9.25
CA LEU A 303 -17.75 -16.91 -10.12
C LEU A 303 -18.27 -17.06 -11.55
N LEU A 304 -17.87 -16.14 -12.43
CA LEU A 304 -18.34 -16.02 -13.80
C LEU A 304 -17.21 -16.37 -14.78
N PRO A 305 -17.45 -17.23 -15.79
CA PRO A 305 -16.43 -17.52 -16.79
C PRO A 305 -15.92 -16.27 -17.51
N ALA A 306 -14.63 -16.24 -17.87
CA ALA A 306 -13.99 -15.14 -18.59
C ALA A 306 -14.73 -14.72 -19.87
N ALA A 307 -15.29 -15.67 -20.62
CA ALA A 307 -16.09 -15.39 -21.83
C ALA A 307 -17.33 -14.50 -21.60
N ARG A 308 -17.75 -14.31 -20.34
CA ARG A 308 -18.86 -13.42 -19.96
C ARG A 308 -18.42 -12.04 -19.50
N ALA A 309 -17.14 -11.68 -19.60
CA ALA A 309 -16.57 -10.41 -19.15
C ALA A 309 -17.36 -9.18 -19.67
N GLU A 310 -17.73 -9.15 -20.95
CA GLU A 310 -18.55 -8.06 -21.53
C GLU A 310 -19.93 -7.93 -20.87
N SER A 311 -20.55 -9.03 -20.44
CA SER A 311 -21.85 -9.02 -19.76
C SER A 311 -21.75 -8.37 -18.37
N ILE A 312 -20.58 -8.48 -17.73
CA ILE A 312 -20.28 -7.87 -16.44
C ILE A 312 -20.06 -6.36 -16.62
N ALA A 313 -19.31 -5.95 -17.65
CA ALA A 313 -19.13 -4.54 -18.01
C ALA A 313 -20.47 -3.85 -18.35
N ASN A 314 -21.39 -4.56 -19.01
CA ASN A 314 -22.73 -4.07 -19.33
C ASN A 314 -23.73 -4.08 -18.15
N GLY A 315 -23.26 -4.37 -16.93
CA GLY A 315 -24.00 -4.10 -15.70
C GLY A 315 -25.25 -4.95 -15.49
N LEU A 316 -25.27 -6.22 -15.93
CA LEU A 316 -26.34 -7.17 -15.59
C LEU A 316 -26.31 -7.50 -14.08
N THR A 317 -26.87 -6.61 -13.25
CA THR A 317 -26.94 -6.71 -11.78
C THR A 317 -28.26 -7.35 -11.31
N GLU A 318 -28.59 -8.52 -11.84
CA GLU A 318 -29.91 -9.13 -11.56
C GLU A 318 -30.02 -9.83 -10.19
N THR A 319 -28.92 -10.05 -9.46
CA THR A 319 -28.92 -10.78 -8.17
C THR A 319 -28.35 -10.01 -6.97
N GLY A 320 -27.83 -8.78 -7.14
CA GLY A 320 -27.21 -8.01 -6.06
C GLY A 320 -25.96 -8.64 -5.41
N ALA A 321 -25.53 -9.81 -5.89
CA ALA A 321 -24.38 -10.55 -5.38
C ALA A 321 -23.06 -9.98 -5.90
N HIS A 322 -22.00 -10.10 -5.09
CA HIS A 322 -20.64 -9.80 -5.50
C HIS A 322 -20.22 -10.71 -6.67
N GLN A 323 -19.42 -10.19 -7.62
CA GLN A 323 -19.05 -10.89 -8.85
C GLN A 323 -17.53 -11.04 -8.93
N CYS A 324 -17.07 -12.20 -9.42
CA CYS A 324 -15.66 -12.51 -9.62
C CYS A 324 -15.48 -13.17 -10.98
N LEU A 325 -14.48 -12.74 -11.74
CA LEU A 325 -14.12 -13.43 -12.98
C LEU A 325 -13.32 -14.69 -12.67
N MET A 326 -13.71 -15.80 -13.30
CA MET A 326 -13.02 -17.07 -13.24
C MET A 326 -12.26 -17.29 -14.54
N VAL A 327 -10.95 -17.50 -14.43
CA VAL A 327 -10.03 -17.57 -15.56
C VAL A 327 -9.25 -18.88 -15.52
N SER A 328 -9.18 -19.54 -16.67
CA SER A 328 -8.48 -20.80 -16.87
C SER A 328 -7.19 -20.61 -17.70
N ASN A 329 -6.37 -21.67 -17.82
CA ASN A 329 -5.12 -21.60 -18.58
C ASN A 329 -5.31 -21.26 -20.07
N SER A 330 -6.44 -21.61 -20.69
CA SER A 330 -6.72 -21.29 -22.09
C SER A 330 -7.04 -19.83 -22.35
N ASP A 331 -7.32 -19.08 -21.29
CA ASP A 331 -7.74 -17.68 -21.36
C ASP A 331 -6.54 -16.71 -21.21
N MET A 332 -5.32 -17.25 -21.05
CA MET A 332 -4.13 -16.45 -20.71
C MET A 332 -3.51 -15.67 -21.87
N ASP A 333 -3.77 -16.07 -23.11
CA ASP A 333 -3.24 -15.37 -24.29
C ASP A 333 -3.91 -13.98 -24.47
N ASP A 334 -5.13 -13.78 -23.94
CA ASP A 334 -5.95 -12.56 -24.07
C ASP A 334 -6.12 -11.82 -22.73
N TRP A 335 -5.12 -11.85 -21.85
CA TRP A 335 -5.25 -11.35 -20.47
C TRP A 335 -5.65 -9.87 -20.36
N GLN A 336 -5.28 -9.02 -21.33
CA GLN A 336 -5.70 -7.61 -21.35
C GLN A 336 -7.23 -7.47 -21.55
N ASP A 337 -7.83 -8.34 -22.35
CA ASP A 337 -9.27 -8.35 -22.62
C ASP A 337 -10.09 -8.80 -21.40
N ILE A 338 -9.46 -9.54 -20.48
CA ILE A 338 -10.06 -9.98 -19.21
C ILE A 338 -9.98 -8.87 -18.15
N ARG A 339 -8.88 -8.12 -18.11
CA ARG A 339 -8.65 -7.08 -17.08
C ARG A 339 -9.62 -5.91 -17.19
N ASN A 340 -9.86 -5.39 -18.39
CA ASN A 340 -10.67 -4.18 -18.55
C ASN A 340 -12.09 -4.38 -17.99
N PRO A 341 -12.85 -5.42 -18.37
CA PRO A 341 -14.17 -5.67 -17.80
C PRO A 341 -14.13 -5.95 -16.29
N ALA A 342 -13.05 -6.56 -15.78
CA ALA A 342 -12.88 -6.84 -14.35
C ALA A 342 -12.86 -5.57 -13.49
N PHE A 343 -12.40 -4.44 -14.05
CA PHE A 343 -12.30 -3.15 -13.36
C PHE A 343 -13.31 -2.11 -13.88
N GLU A 344 -13.98 -2.36 -15.00
CA GLU A 344 -15.02 -1.48 -15.56
C GLU A 344 -16.35 -1.57 -14.80
N THR A 345 -16.59 -2.64 -14.05
CA THR A 345 -17.81 -2.80 -13.27
C THR A 345 -18.01 -1.71 -12.23
N SER A 346 -19.00 -0.84 -12.45
CA SER A 346 -19.56 -0.02 -11.38
C SER A 346 -20.43 -0.93 -10.53
N THR A 347 -19.96 -1.34 -9.35
CA THR A 347 -20.90 -1.89 -8.37
C THR A 347 -21.82 -0.75 -7.94
N THR A 348 -23.09 -0.86 -8.29
CA THR A 348 -24.14 0.06 -7.82
C THR A 348 -24.31 -0.12 -6.32
N GLY A 349 -23.52 0.61 -5.53
CA GLY A 349 -23.50 0.58 -4.07
C GLY A 349 -22.71 1.75 -3.52
N THR A 350 -22.99 2.16 -2.28
CA THR A 350 -22.28 3.25 -1.59
C THR A 350 -20.90 2.85 -1.06
N ASP A 351 -20.54 1.58 -1.17
CA ASP A 351 -19.30 0.99 -0.68
C ASP A 351 -18.32 0.78 -1.85
N GLU A 352 -17.03 1.04 -1.62
CA GLU A 352 -16.00 0.74 -2.62
C GLU A 352 -16.01 -0.77 -2.98
N PRO A 353 -16.01 -1.10 -4.29
CA PRO A 353 -15.95 -2.49 -4.75
C PRO A 353 -14.62 -3.14 -4.40
N VAL A 354 -14.69 -4.41 -4.00
CA VAL A 354 -13.52 -5.29 -3.91
C VAL A 354 -13.39 -6.01 -5.25
N HIS A 355 -12.31 -5.78 -6.01
CA HIS A 355 -12.12 -6.48 -7.27
C HIS A 355 -11.46 -7.81 -7.00
N CYS A 356 -12.00 -8.88 -7.59
CA CYS A 356 -11.45 -10.20 -7.43
C CYS A 356 -11.31 -10.96 -8.74
N ILE A 357 -10.43 -11.95 -8.70
CA ILE A 357 -10.22 -12.91 -9.78
C ILE A 357 -10.05 -14.31 -9.19
N ALA A 358 -10.71 -15.29 -9.80
CA ALA A 358 -10.60 -16.70 -9.47
C ALA A 358 -9.78 -17.42 -10.54
N LEU A 359 -8.79 -18.19 -10.12
CA LEU A 359 -7.88 -18.91 -11.00
C LEU A 359 -8.23 -20.41 -10.94
N ASP A 360 -8.66 -20.97 -12.07
CA ASP A 360 -8.98 -22.41 -12.21
C ASP A 360 -7.89 -23.09 -13.03
N ARG A 361 -6.99 -23.81 -12.34
CA ARG A 361 -5.67 -24.16 -12.88
C ARG A 361 -5.26 -25.60 -12.58
N ALA A 362 -4.47 -26.14 -13.51
CA ALA A 362 -3.68 -27.36 -13.31
C ALA A 362 -2.22 -27.06 -13.69
N GLY A 363 -1.33 -26.89 -12.70
CA GLY A 363 0.14 -26.82 -12.86
C GLY A 363 0.81 -25.44 -12.66
N ASP A 364 2.15 -25.48 -12.56
CA ASP A 364 3.11 -24.44 -12.10
C ASP A 364 3.21 -23.11 -12.88
N GLY A 365 2.31 -22.81 -13.82
CA GLY A 365 2.38 -21.60 -14.65
C GLY A 365 1.59 -20.42 -14.07
N ALA A 366 1.98 -19.83 -12.93
CA ALA A 366 1.43 -18.55 -12.42
C ALA A 366 1.26 -17.53 -13.57
N PRO A 367 0.15 -16.76 -13.70
CA PRO A 367 0.20 -15.63 -14.62
C PRO A 367 1.31 -14.71 -14.11
N ASP A 368 2.03 -14.07 -15.02
CA ASP A 368 3.09 -13.14 -14.63
C ASP A 368 2.56 -12.21 -13.53
N ALA A 369 3.26 -12.10 -12.40
CA ALA A 369 2.79 -11.32 -11.25
C ALA A 369 2.25 -9.90 -11.61
N PRO A 370 2.82 -9.18 -12.60
CA PRO A 370 2.23 -7.94 -13.14
C PRO A 370 0.79 -8.07 -13.68
N ALA A 371 0.43 -9.21 -14.26
CA ALA A 371 -0.89 -9.50 -14.81
C ALA A 371 -1.98 -9.49 -13.71
N LEU A 372 -1.64 -9.84 -12.48
CA LEU A 372 -2.56 -9.87 -11.33
C LEU A 372 -2.60 -8.56 -10.53
N ALA A 373 -1.82 -7.55 -10.91
CA ALA A 373 -1.78 -6.28 -10.19
C ALA A 373 -3.14 -5.56 -10.22
N GLY A 374 -3.52 -4.91 -9.12
CA GLY A 374 -4.74 -4.10 -9.01
C GLY A 374 -6.00 -4.83 -8.50
N PHE A 375 -5.96 -6.15 -8.39
CA PHE A 375 -6.99 -6.92 -7.68
C PHE A 375 -6.80 -6.84 -6.17
N GLU A 376 -7.91 -6.80 -5.42
CA GLU A 376 -7.89 -6.93 -3.97
C GLU A 376 -7.82 -8.38 -3.51
N VAL A 377 -8.50 -9.29 -4.23
CA VAL A 377 -8.63 -10.69 -3.84
C VAL A 377 -8.31 -11.60 -5.02
N ILE A 378 -7.50 -12.62 -4.77
CA ILE A 378 -7.23 -13.68 -5.74
C ILE A 378 -7.63 -15.00 -5.10
N LEU A 379 -8.56 -15.71 -5.75
CA LEU A 379 -9.07 -17.00 -5.30
C LEU A 379 -8.47 -18.12 -6.14
N ASP A 380 -7.61 -18.93 -5.56
CA ASP A 380 -7.11 -20.15 -6.18
C ASP A 380 -8.15 -21.27 -6.00
N THR A 381 -8.62 -21.80 -7.12
CA THR A 381 -9.73 -22.78 -7.15
C THR A 381 -9.31 -24.21 -7.46
N ALA A 382 -8.02 -24.42 -7.72
CA ALA A 382 -7.43 -25.73 -7.94
C ALA A 382 -7.43 -26.57 -6.64
N GLU A 383 -7.83 -27.83 -6.74
CA GLU A 383 -7.92 -28.76 -5.58
C GLU A 383 -6.56 -29.34 -5.16
N THR A 384 -5.56 -29.32 -6.06
CA THR A 384 -4.32 -30.09 -5.91
C THR A 384 -3.11 -29.30 -5.43
N GLU A 385 -3.13 -27.97 -5.50
CA GLU A 385 -1.99 -27.11 -5.12
C GLU A 385 -2.28 -26.39 -3.79
N LYS A 386 -1.41 -26.60 -2.79
CA LYS A 386 -1.40 -25.81 -1.55
C LYS A 386 -0.63 -24.51 -1.78
N GLY A 387 -1.23 -23.58 -2.52
CA GLY A 387 -0.68 -22.25 -2.73
C GLY A 387 -0.60 -21.41 -1.45
N ASP A 388 0.14 -20.31 -1.56
CA ASP A 388 0.26 -19.27 -0.53
C ASP A 388 -1.11 -18.64 -0.21
N ILE A 389 -1.31 -18.25 1.06
CA ILE A 389 -2.49 -17.46 1.47
C ILE A 389 -2.04 -16.13 2.08
N GLY A 390 -2.96 -15.17 2.23
CA GLY A 390 -2.62 -13.84 2.74
C GLY A 390 -2.15 -12.90 1.63
N PHE A 391 -1.52 -11.78 2.00
CA PHE A 391 -1.12 -10.75 1.05
C PHE A 391 0.14 -11.11 0.26
N ASP A 392 0.03 -11.09 -1.06
CA ASP A 392 1.14 -11.28 -1.99
C ASP A 392 1.93 -9.99 -2.27
N ALA A 393 2.99 -10.09 -3.09
CA ALA A 393 3.89 -8.98 -3.45
C ALA A 393 3.25 -7.90 -4.35
N GLN A 394 2.00 -8.11 -4.78
CA GLN A 394 1.21 -7.20 -5.62
C GLN A 394 0.11 -6.53 -4.80
N GLY A 395 0.01 -6.88 -3.51
CA GLY A 395 -0.96 -6.36 -2.58
C GLY A 395 -2.35 -6.94 -2.70
N ALA A 396 -2.49 -8.13 -3.29
CA ALA A 396 -3.73 -8.89 -3.31
C ALA A 396 -3.78 -9.92 -2.18
N LEU A 397 -4.96 -10.12 -1.60
CA LEU A 397 -5.25 -11.19 -0.64
C LEU A 397 -5.50 -12.50 -1.39
N ARG A 398 -4.58 -13.46 -1.23
CA ARG A 398 -4.70 -14.82 -1.75
C ARG A 398 -5.55 -15.68 -0.83
N LEU A 399 -6.56 -16.33 -1.42
CA LEU A 399 -7.43 -17.31 -0.78
C LEU A 399 -7.45 -18.60 -1.58
N ARG A 400 -7.73 -19.71 -0.90
CA ARG A 400 -7.83 -21.03 -1.51
C ARG A 400 -9.21 -21.63 -1.29
N THR A 401 -9.70 -22.34 -2.29
CA THR A 401 -10.90 -23.17 -2.11
C THR A 401 -10.60 -24.28 -1.12
N SER A 402 -11.42 -24.38 -0.07
CA SER A 402 -11.26 -25.37 1.00
C SER A 402 -12.07 -26.64 0.72
N VAL A 403 -13.29 -26.49 0.19
CA VAL A 403 -14.18 -27.59 -0.17
C VAL A 403 -14.92 -27.22 -1.44
N VAL A 404 -15.08 -28.20 -2.33
CA VAL A 404 -15.88 -28.11 -3.55
C VAL A 404 -17.15 -28.93 -3.36
N ILE A 405 -18.30 -28.32 -3.64
CA ILE A 405 -19.61 -28.98 -3.68
C ILE A 405 -20.01 -29.10 -5.14
N ASP A 406 -19.86 -30.29 -5.71
CA ASP A 406 -20.17 -30.63 -7.10
C ASP A 406 -21.27 -31.70 -7.22
N THR A 407 -21.88 -32.06 -6.10
CA THR A 407 -23.04 -32.97 -6.00
C THR A 407 -23.99 -32.50 -4.88
N PRO A 408 -25.30 -32.77 -4.98
CA PRO A 408 -26.25 -32.45 -3.92
C PRO A 408 -25.87 -33.07 -2.56
N VAL A 409 -25.87 -32.26 -1.51
CA VAL A 409 -25.46 -32.64 -0.15
C VAL A 409 -26.47 -32.17 0.89
N SER A 410 -26.71 -32.97 1.92
CA SER A 410 -27.59 -32.59 3.05
C SER A 410 -26.85 -31.70 4.05
N ALA A 411 -27.59 -30.88 4.82
CA ALA A 411 -27.04 -30.01 5.86
C ALA A 411 -26.10 -30.75 6.81
N GLN A 412 -26.54 -31.91 7.29
CA GLN A 412 -25.81 -32.72 8.25
C GLN A 412 -24.53 -33.28 7.65
N LYS A 413 -24.58 -33.75 6.40
CA LYS A 413 -23.40 -34.28 5.72
C LYS A 413 -22.38 -33.17 5.40
N LEU A 414 -22.85 -32.01 4.96
CA LEU A 414 -22.00 -30.83 4.76
C LEU A 414 -21.30 -30.41 6.06
N LEU A 415 -22.03 -30.35 7.17
CA LEU A 415 -21.46 -30.02 8.48
C LEU A 415 -20.44 -31.08 8.93
N GLU A 416 -20.74 -32.37 8.75
CA GLU A 416 -19.82 -33.46 9.04
C GLU A 416 -18.54 -33.35 8.22
N ASP A 417 -18.65 -33.11 6.91
CA ASP A 417 -17.51 -32.98 5.99
C ASP A 417 -16.67 -31.75 6.35
N LEU A 418 -17.30 -30.62 6.68
CA LEU A 418 -16.62 -29.40 7.15
C LEU A 418 -15.85 -29.62 8.47
N LEU A 419 -16.43 -30.37 9.41
CA LEU A 419 -15.82 -30.65 10.71
C LEU A 419 -14.71 -31.69 10.63
N GLN A 420 -14.77 -32.61 9.66
CA GLN A 420 -13.75 -33.64 9.46
C GLN A 420 -12.58 -33.17 8.60
N THR A 421 -12.84 -32.32 7.60
CA THR A 421 -11.86 -31.99 6.55
C THR A 421 -11.01 -30.77 6.92
N ILE A 422 -11.57 -29.82 7.66
CA ILE A 422 -10.91 -28.54 7.96
C ILE A 422 -10.71 -28.42 9.48
N PRO A 423 -9.52 -28.02 9.96
CA PRO A 423 -9.30 -27.75 11.38
C PRO A 423 -10.38 -26.81 11.93
N SER A 424 -10.87 -27.09 13.14
CA SER A 424 -12.00 -26.38 13.76
C SER A 424 -11.78 -24.88 13.97
N SER A 425 -10.56 -24.39 13.73
CA SER A 425 -10.17 -23.00 13.86
C SER A 425 -10.00 -22.26 12.54
N GLU A 426 -9.90 -22.92 11.39
CA GLU A 426 -9.65 -22.23 10.12
C GLU A 426 -10.94 -21.69 9.50
N ASP A 427 -10.85 -20.53 8.87
CA ASP A 427 -11.90 -20.03 7.98
C ASP A 427 -12.05 -20.97 6.77
N VAL A 428 -13.23 -20.99 6.18
CA VAL A 428 -13.60 -21.91 5.11
C VAL A 428 -13.95 -21.13 3.86
N THR A 429 -13.44 -21.55 2.71
CA THR A 429 -13.93 -21.08 1.40
C THR A 429 -14.60 -22.23 0.66
N LEU A 430 -15.90 -22.11 0.41
CA LEU A 430 -16.72 -23.11 -0.29
C LEU A 430 -16.91 -22.69 -1.75
N ARG A 431 -16.51 -23.57 -2.68
CA ARG A 431 -16.85 -23.47 -4.10
C ARG A 431 -18.05 -24.39 -4.38
N ILE A 432 -19.13 -23.84 -4.91
CA ILE A 432 -20.34 -24.60 -5.23
C ILE A 432 -20.54 -24.56 -6.74
N LYS A 433 -20.51 -25.72 -7.40
CA LYS A 433 -20.76 -25.82 -8.85
C LYS A 433 -22.26 -25.82 -9.09
N GLU A 434 -22.80 -24.73 -9.65
CA GLU A 434 -24.24 -24.62 -9.89
C GLU A 434 -24.76 -25.73 -10.81
N SER A 435 -23.93 -26.22 -11.73
CA SER A 435 -24.24 -27.33 -12.63
C SER A 435 -24.59 -28.65 -11.92
N ALA A 436 -24.26 -28.79 -10.63
CA ALA A 436 -24.61 -29.94 -9.81
C ALA A 436 -26.06 -29.92 -9.32
N PHE A 437 -26.72 -28.75 -9.33
CA PHE A 437 -28.03 -28.51 -8.73
C PHE A 437 -29.09 -28.27 -9.81
N THR A 438 -29.29 -29.27 -10.67
CA THR A 438 -30.26 -29.17 -11.79
C THR A 438 -31.72 -29.31 -11.35
N GLN A 439 -31.98 -29.91 -10.18
CA GLN A 439 -33.32 -30.04 -9.61
C GLN A 439 -33.58 -28.93 -8.57
N PRO A 440 -34.71 -28.20 -8.63
CA PRO A 440 -35.02 -27.12 -7.69
C PRO A 440 -35.00 -27.54 -6.21
N GLU A 441 -35.39 -28.77 -5.91
CA GLU A 441 -35.41 -29.33 -4.54
C GLU A 441 -34.01 -29.47 -3.93
N ASP A 442 -33.01 -29.82 -4.74
CA ASP A 442 -31.63 -29.98 -4.29
C ASP A 442 -31.01 -28.62 -3.95
N ALA A 443 -31.27 -27.62 -4.81
CA ALA A 443 -30.89 -26.24 -4.55
C ALA A 443 -31.57 -25.70 -3.28
N HIS A 444 -32.87 -25.96 -3.12
CA HIS A 444 -33.63 -25.54 -1.94
C HIS A 444 -33.10 -26.18 -0.65
N ALA A 445 -32.77 -27.47 -0.67
CA ALA A 445 -32.18 -28.18 0.47
C ALA A 445 -30.83 -27.59 0.88
N LEU A 446 -29.95 -27.29 -0.08
CA LEU A 446 -28.67 -26.65 0.18
C LEU A 446 -28.84 -25.23 0.76
N VAL A 447 -29.73 -24.42 0.19
CA VAL A 447 -30.00 -23.06 0.69
C VAL A 447 -30.49 -23.09 2.13
N ASN A 448 -31.45 -23.96 2.47
CA ASN A 448 -31.92 -24.11 3.84
C ASN A 448 -30.77 -24.53 4.79
N SER A 449 -29.89 -25.43 4.34
CA SER A 449 -28.70 -25.84 5.10
C SER A 449 -27.77 -24.66 5.40
N LEU A 450 -27.52 -23.81 4.41
CA LEU A 450 -26.67 -22.63 4.55
C LEU A 450 -27.32 -21.55 5.44
N VAL A 451 -28.65 -21.40 5.39
CA VAL A 451 -29.40 -20.52 6.30
C VAL A 451 -29.30 -21.01 7.75
N GLU A 452 -29.45 -22.31 7.99
CA GLU A 452 -29.27 -22.89 9.33
C GLU A 452 -27.86 -22.67 9.87
N LEU A 453 -26.83 -22.87 9.02
CA LEU A 453 -25.44 -22.59 9.38
C LEU A 453 -25.21 -21.11 9.69
N ALA A 454 -25.78 -20.21 8.90
CA ALA A 454 -25.69 -18.76 9.10
C ALA A 454 -26.39 -18.28 10.38
N GLN A 455 -27.38 -19.02 10.87
CA GLN A 455 -28.06 -18.75 12.15
C GLN A 455 -27.31 -19.35 13.35
N SER A 456 -26.28 -20.16 13.12
CA SER A 456 -25.48 -20.76 14.18
C SER A 456 -24.40 -19.79 14.70
N ASP A 457 -24.03 -19.90 15.98
CA ASP A 457 -22.91 -19.14 16.56
C ASP A 457 -21.52 -19.65 16.08
N GLN A 458 -21.48 -20.71 15.26
CA GLN A 458 -20.25 -21.37 14.82
C GLN A 458 -19.67 -20.75 13.54
N PHE A 459 -20.53 -20.21 12.68
CA PHE A 459 -20.14 -19.72 11.36
C PHE A 459 -20.70 -18.32 11.08
N ARG A 460 -19.88 -17.50 10.44
CA ARG A 460 -20.27 -16.25 9.81
C ARG A 460 -20.17 -16.45 8.30
N VAL A 461 -21.32 -16.59 7.64
CA VAL A 461 -21.40 -16.77 6.18
C VAL A 461 -21.20 -15.43 5.48
N LEU A 462 -20.28 -15.38 4.52
CA LEU A 462 -19.81 -14.16 3.85
C LEU A 462 -19.60 -14.40 2.35
N ASP A 463 -19.69 -13.32 1.56
CA ASP A 463 -19.09 -13.27 0.22
C ASP A 463 -17.61 -12.82 0.29
N LEU A 464 -16.87 -12.80 -0.83
CA LEU A 464 -15.46 -12.39 -0.86
C LEU A 464 -15.25 -10.93 -0.44
N GLN A 465 -16.15 -10.03 -0.81
CA GLN A 465 -16.05 -8.61 -0.46
C GLN A 465 -16.21 -8.40 1.04
N GLN A 466 -17.23 -9.02 1.62
CA GLN A 466 -17.50 -8.97 3.06
C GLN A 466 -16.39 -9.65 3.85
N PHE A 467 -15.85 -10.76 3.35
CA PHE A 467 -14.69 -11.43 3.95
C PHE A 467 -13.47 -10.52 3.95
N PHE A 468 -13.09 -9.96 2.80
CA PHE A 468 -11.96 -9.03 2.70
C PHE A 468 -12.09 -7.87 3.69
N LYS A 469 -13.26 -7.23 3.75
CA LYS A 469 -13.55 -6.15 4.72
C LYS A 469 -13.50 -6.61 6.17
N ALA A 470 -13.87 -7.86 6.46
CA ALA A 470 -13.92 -8.40 7.81
C ALA A 470 -12.54 -8.82 8.34
N VAL A 471 -11.59 -9.19 7.48
CA VAL A 471 -10.30 -9.76 7.90
C VAL A 471 -9.09 -8.87 7.61
N THR A 472 -9.28 -7.70 6.99
CA THR A 472 -8.20 -6.77 6.62
C THR A 472 -8.38 -5.40 7.28
N THR A 473 -7.30 -4.62 7.29
CA THR A 473 -7.34 -3.22 7.72
C THR A 473 -7.26 -2.29 6.51
N LYS A 474 -7.99 -1.18 6.56
CA LYS A 474 -7.93 -0.14 5.52
C LYS A 474 -6.53 0.45 5.42
N SER A 475 -6.10 0.70 4.18
CA SER A 475 -4.84 1.39 3.88
C SER A 475 -5.03 2.16 2.59
N GLU A 476 -5.16 3.47 2.71
CA GLU A 476 -5.30 4.37 1.57
C GLU A 476 -4.09 4.28 0.61
N PRO A 477 -2.83 4.26 1.10
CA PRO A 477 -1.68 3.94 0.26
C PRO A 477 -1.83 2.67 -0.59
N ALA A 478 -2.21 1.54 0.01
CA ALA A 478 -2.37 0.29 -0.72
C ALA A 478 -3.55 0.34 -1.70
N ARG A 479 -4.64 1.03 -1.35
CA ARG A 479 -5.81 1.22 -2.23
C ARG A 479 -5.44 2.01 -3.49
N LEU A 480 -4.73 3.13 -3.32
CA LEU A 480 -4.29 3.97 -4.44
C LEU A 480 -3.33 3.22 -5.37
N LEU A 481 -2.36 2.47 -4.84
CA LEU A 481 -1.44 1.68 -5.67
C LEU A 481 -2.14 0.55 -6.45
N ARG A 482 -3.14 -0.12 -5.83
CA ARG A 482 -3.99 -1.08 -6.54
C ARG A 482 -4.79 -0.38 -7.64
N SER A 483 -5.43 0.75 -7.35
CA SER A 483 -6.21 1.48 -8.35
C SER A 483 -5.35 1.96 -9.52
N ALA A 484 -4.15 2.50 -9.26
CA ALA A 484 -3.21 2.88 -10.31
C ALA A 484 -2.87 1.71 -11.24
N SER A 485 -2.63 0.52 -10.67
CA SER A 485 -2.30 -0.70 -11.43
C SER A 485 -3.43 -1.19 -12.34
N ARG A 486 -4.69 -0.76 -12.12
CA ARG A 486 -5.83 -1.07 -13.01
C ARG A 486 -5.76 -0.32 -14.33
N TRP A 487 -5.04 0.79 -14.34
CA TRP A 487 -4.96 1.75 -15.44
C TRP A 487 -3.51 1.88 -15.93
N PRO A 488 -2.94 0.83 -16.55
CA PRO A 488 -1.59 0.88 -17.06
C PRO A 488 -1.48 1.95 -18.15
N ALA A 489 -0.30 2.54 -18.27
CA ALA A 489 0.02 3.37 -19.44
C ALA A 489 -0.02 2.52 -20.71
N ARG A 490 -0.47 3.11 -21.82
CA ARG A 490 -0.31 2.50 -23.15
C ARG A 490 1.18 2.38 -23.44
N ILE A 491 1.59 1.24 -24.00
CA ILE A 491 2.97 1.01 -24.43
C ILE A 491 3.24 1.99 -25.57
N THR A 492 4.11 2.98 -25.34
CA THR A 492 4.56 3.89 -26.39
C THR A 492 5.56 3.16 -27.27
N ASN A 493 5.17 2.80 -28.48
CA ASN A 493 6.12 2.37 -29.51
C ASN A 493 7.01 3.56 -29.89
N ALA A 494 8.26 3.28 -30.29
CA ALA A 494 9.21 4.33 -30.71
C ALA A 494 8.68 5.18 -31.89
N ASP A 495 7.82 4.59 -32.72
CA ASP A 495 7.21 5.25 -33.87
C ASP A 495 5.86 5.87 -33.51
N MET A 496 5.89 7.10 -32.98
CA MET A 496 4.69 7.92 -32.77
C MET A 496 3.97 8.20 -34.10
N GLU A 497 2.65 8.03 -34.12
CA GLU A 497 1.83 8.27 -35.30
C GLU A 497 2.03 9.70 -35.86
N PRO A 498 2.18 9.88 -37.19
CA PRO A 498 2.48 11.19 -37.79
C PRO A 498 1.48 12.28 -37.43
N ASN A 499 0.19 11.94 -37.32
CA ASN A 499 -0.87 12.87 -36.94
C ASN A 499 -0.81 13.28 -35.46
N GLU A 500 -0.29 12.41 -34.60
CA GLU A 500 -0.07 12.74 -33.19
C GLU A 500 1.15 13.64 -33.05
N ARG A 501 2.26 13.30 -33.72
CA ARG A 501 3.47 14.13 -33.80
C ARG A 501 3.17 15.54 -34.29
N ALA A 502 2.41 15.67 -35.39
CA ALA A 502 2.04 16.97 -35.93
C ALA A 502 1.18 17.79 -34.95
N ARG A 503 0.23 17.15 -34.25
CA ARG A 503 -0.60 17.81 -33.24
C ARG A 503 0.23 18.31 -32.06
N LEU A 504 1.12 17.46 -31.51
CA LEU A 504 2.03 17.85 -30.45
C LEU A 504 2.95 19.00 -30.86
N PHE A 505 3.42 19.02 -32.11
CA PHE A 505 4.26 20.10 -32.62
C PHE A 505 3.50 21.44 -32.72
N GLU A 506 2.22 21.43 -33.12
CA GLU A 506 1.39 22.63 -33.12
C GLU A 506 1.07 23.11 -31.68
N ASP A 507 0.80 22.19 -30.75
CA ASP A 507 0.69 22.53 -29.32
C ASP A 507 1.98 23.16 -28.80
N ALA A 508 3.15 22.65 -29.21
CA ALA A 508 4.43 23.21 -28.81
C ALA A 508 4.64 24.62 -29.35
N LYS A 509 4.31 24.89 -30.62
CA LYS A 509 4.35 26.25 -31.17
C LYS A 509 3.41 27.20 -30.43
N MET A 510 2.21 26.72 -30.10
CA MET A 510 1.25 27.49 -29.32
C MET A 510 1.85 27.87 -27.95
N ALA A 511 2.41 26.92 -27.21
CA ALA A 511 3.06 27.21 -25.93
C ALA A 511 4.30 28.12 -26.10
N TRP A 512 5.10 27.92 -27.16
CA TRP A 512 6.25 28.75 -27.49
C TRP A 512 5.89 30.21 -27.76
N SER A 513 4.69 30.49 -28.27
CA SER A 513 4.25 31.87 -28.58
C SER A 513 4.30 32.82 -27.37
N TYR A 514 4.11 32.31 -26.15
CA TYR A 514 4.29 33.09 -24.91
C TYR A 514 5.73 33.60 -24.77
N PHE A 515 6.71 32.74 -25.04
CA PHE A 515 8.12 33.09 -24.97
C PHE A 515 8.54 33.98 -26.13
N ASP A 516 8.10 33.66 -27.35
CA ASP A 516 8.47 34.42 -28.54
C ASP A 516 7.99 35.87 -28.49
N GLY A 517 6.76 36.09 -28.02
CA GLY A 517 6.15 37.43 -27.92
C GLY A 517 6.59 38.26 -26.71
N LEU A 518 6.99 37.63 -25.59
CA LEU A 518 7.19 38.32 -24.30
C LEU A 518 8.63 38.29 -23.76
N THR A 519 9.58 37.74 -24.51
CA THR A 519 11.01 37.82 -24.14
C THR A 519 11.47 39.28 -24.18
N ASP A 520 12.01 39.79 -23.07
CA ASP A 520 12.65 41.09 -23.04
C ASP A 520 13.96 41.05 -23.86
N PRO A 521 14.15 41.99 -24.80
CA PRO A 521 15.28 41.93 -25.72
C PRO A 521 16.63 42.20 -25.05
N ASP A 522 16.67 42.85 -23.89
CA ASP A 522 17.91 43.23 -23.20
C ASP A 522 18.32 42.16 -22.19
N THR A 523 17.38 41.63 -21.41
CA THR A 523 17.67 40.63 -20.36
C THR A 523 17.47 39.19 -20.83
N GLY A 524 16.71 38.95 -21.90
CA GLY A 524 16.28 37.61 -22.30
C GLY A 524 15.30 36.93 -21.35
N LEU A 525 14.84 37.61 -20.30
CA LEU A 525 13.86 37.10 -19.34
C LEU A 525 12.43 37.28 -19.85
N VAL A 526 11.49 36.54 -19.25
CA VAL A 526 10.07 36.56 -19.59
C VAL A 526 9.25 36.86 -18.32
N PRO A 527 8.18 37.68 -18.41
CA PRO A 527 7.21 37.87 -17.33
C PRO A 527 6.68 36.55 -16.76
N ALA A 528 6.58 36.46 -15.43
CA ALA A 528 5.99 35.28 -14.79
C ALA A 528 4.52 35.10 -15.20
N THR A 529 3.79 36.21 -15.37
CA THR A 529 2.38 36.24 -15.75
C THR A 529 2.12 37.37 -16.73
N ALA A 530 1.24 37.15 -17.71
CA ALA A 530 0.75 38.16 -18.62
C ALA A 530 -0.78 38.07 -18.77
N TRP A 531 -1.43 39.20 -19.04
CA TRP A 531 -2.85 39.23 -19.34
C TRP A 531 -3.20 40.25 -20.42
N VAL A 532 -4.36 40.08 -21.05
CA VAL A 532 -4.90 41.03 -22.03
C VAL A 532 -5.92 41.93 -21.37
N GLU A 533 -5.67 43.23 -21.38
CA GLU A 533 -6.57 44.28 -20.91
C GLU A 533 -6.66 45.37 -21.97
N ASP A 534 -7.87 45.79 -22.34
CA ASP A 534 -8.11 46.80 -23.39
C ASP A 534 -7.37 46.55 -24.74
N ASN A 535 -7.30 45.27 -25.16
CA ASN A 535 -6.54 44.80 -26.33
C ASN A 535 -5.03 45.10 -26.27
N GLN A 536 -4.47 45.24 -25.06
CA GLN A 536 -3.04 45.36 -24.81
C GLN A 536 -2.58 44.22 -23.91
N ILE A 537 -1.36 43.74 -24.14
CA ILE A 537 -0.74 42.75 -23.27
C ILE A 537 -0.08 43.49 -22.11
N GLU A 538 -0.62 43.25 -20.93
CA GLU A 538 -0.06 43.67 -19.64
C GLU A 538 0.76 42.53 -19.04
N THR A 539 1.79 42.89 -18.27
CA THR A 539 2.75 41.91 -17.75
C THR A 539 3.10 42.15 -16.29
N TYR A 540 3.28 41.06 -15.56
CA TYR A 540 3.92 41.10 -14.25
C TYR A 540 5.44 41.22 -14.44
N ARG A 541 5.98 42.39 -14.12
CA ARG A 541 7.38 42.77 -14.38
C ARG A 541 8.47 42.02 -13.58
N PHE A 542 8.09 40.98 -12.84
CA PHE A 542 9.02 40.20 -12.04
C PHE A 542 8.91 38.71 -12.35
N SER A 543 10.02 38.00 -12.18
CA SER A 543 10.12 36.55 -12.25
C SER A 543 10.87 35.99 -11.05
N THR A 544 10.51 34.78 -10.64
CA THR A 544 11.21 34.00 -9.63
C THR A 544 12.35 33.18 -10.26
N MET A 545 13.17 32.55 -9.42
CA MET A 545 14.14 31.55 -9.91
C MET A 545 13.45 30.31 -10.49
N TRP A 546 12.24 29.99 -10.01
CA TRP A 546 11.43 28.91 -10.58
C TRP A 546 11.03 29.23 -12.03
N ASP A 547 10.49 30.43 -12.25
CA ASP A 547 10.11 30.95 -13.56
C ASP A 547 11.30 30.97 -14.54
N THR A 548 12.46 31.39 -14.04
CA THR A 548 13.68 31.47 -14.85
C THR A 548 14.20 30.08 -15.21
N GLY A 549 14.15 29.12 -14.28
CA GLY A 549 14.45 27.72 -14.59
C GLY A 549 13.53 27.17 -15.68
N THR A 550 12.23 27.45 -15.58
CA THR A 550 11.25 27.06 -16.61
C THR A 550 11.54 27.70 -17.96
N LEU A 551 11.94 28.97 -18.01
CA LEU A 551 12.37 29.63 -19.25
C LEU A 551 13.56 28.92 -19.91
N LEU A 552 14.59 28.59 -19.13
CA LEU A 552 15.78 27.91 -19.64
C LEU A 552 15.42 26.55 -20.27
N LEU A 553 14.58 25.77 -19.60
CA LEU A 553 14.14 24.47 -20.11
C LEU A 553 13.12 24.59 -21.25
N ALA A 554 12.35 25.68 -21.34
CA ALA A 554 11.53 25.97 -22.51
C ALA A 554 12.40 26.23 -23.76
N ILE A 555 13.51 26.95 -23.62
CA ILE A 555 14.48 27.20 -24.70
C ILE A 555 15.12 25.88 -25.16
N VAL A 556 15.57 25.04 -24.22
CA VAL A 556 16.11 23.70 -24.52
C VAL A 556 15.06 22.82 -25.22
N SER A 557 13.82 22.82 -24.72
CA SER A 557 12.72 22.05 -25.29
C SER A 557 12.43 22.48 -26.72
N ALA A 558 12.29 23.78 -26.98
CA ALA A 558 12.04 24.34 -28.30
C ALA A 558 13.16 24.03 -29.29
N HIS A 559 14.41 24.07 -28.86
CA HIS A 559 15.55 23.66 -29.68
C HIS A 559 15.52 22.16 -29.99
N SER A 560 15.34 21.31 -28.98
CA SER A 560 15.37 19.85 -29.13
C SER A 560 14.34 19.31 -30.13
N ILE A 561 13.22 20.00 -30.30
CA ILE A 561 12.15 19.62 -31.24
C ILE A 561 12.14 20.44 -32.53
N GLY A 562 13.12 21.32 -32.74
CA GLY A 562 13.30 22.08 -33.98
C GLY A 562 12.40 23.32 -34.15
N ILE A 563 11.89 23.91 -33.06
CA ILE A 563 11.25 25.24 -33.08
C ILE A 563 12.31 26.34 -33.16
N LEU A 564 13.44 26.15 -32.46
CA LEU A 564 14.61 27.04 -32.54
C LEU A 564 15.73 26.36 -33.34
N ASP A 565 16.48 27.17 -34.09
CA ASP A 565 17.79 26.79 -34.62
C ASP A 565 18.90 27.04 -33.60
N ASP A 566 20.12 26.56 -33.90
CA ASP A 566 21.28 26.68 -33.02
C ASP A 566 21.58 28.15 -32.65
N ASP A 567 21.54 29.07 -33.62
CA ASP A 567 21.87 30.48 -33.40
C ASP A 567 20.87 31.16 -32.44
N ALA A 568 19.56 30.93 -32.64
CA ALA A 568 18.53 31.48 -31.79
C ALA A 568 18.55 30.86 -30.38
N PHE A 569 18.84 29.56 -30.29
CA PHE A 569 19.01 28.85 -29.03
C PHE A 569 20.16 29.43 -28.20
N GLU A 570 21.35 29.55 -28.79
CA GLU A 570 22.53 30.08 -28.10
C GLU A 570 22.35 31.53 -27.66
N LEU A 571 21.80 32.38 -28.54
CA LEU A 571 21.56 33.79 -28.22
C LEU A 571 20.58 33.95 -27.05
N ARG A 572 19.47 33.19 -27.06
CA ARG A 572 18.45 33.26 -26.02
C ARG A 572 18.98 32.76 -24.68
N LEU A 573 19.69 31.63 -24.66
CA LEU A 573 20.30 31.12 -23.42
C LEU A 573 21.31 32.10 -22.84
N LYS A 574 22.21 32.63 -23.67
CA LYS A 574 23.22 33.58 -23.20
C LYS A 574 22.58 34.80 -22.55
N LYS A 575 21.57 35.40 -23.18
CA LYS A 575 20.85 36.54 -22.60
C LYS A 575 20.19 36.17 -21.27
N ALA A 576 19.44 35.07 -21.23
CA ALA A 576 18.77 34.63 -20.00
C ALA A 576 19.75 34.37 -18.85
N LEU A 577 20.93 33.78 -19.13
CA LEU A 577 21.99 33.56 -18.15
C LEU A 577 22.63 34.88 -17.69
N ASP A 578 22.91 35.80 -18.61
CA ASP A 578 23.43 37.15 -18.28
C ASP A 578 22.40 37.96 -17.47
N GLY A 579 21.10 37.69 -17.66
CA GLY A 579 19.99 38.29 -16.94
C GLY A 579 19.77 37.74 -15.52
N LEU A 580 20.44 36.65 -15.13
CA LEU A 580 20.30 36.08 -13.78
C LEU A 580 20.79 37.05 -12.72
N SER A 581 19.86 37.47 -11.86
CA SER A 581 20.18 38.46 -10.83
C SER A 581 20.63 37.80 -9.53
N THR A 582 21.64 38.41 -8.89
CA THR A 582 22.18 37.99 -7.60
C THR A 582 21.93 39.09 -6.56
N GLY A 583 21.49 38.70 -5.37
CA GLY A 583 21.25 39.56 -4.22
C GLY A 583 22.24 39.29 -3.08
N THR A 584 22.14 40.13 -2.05
CA THR A 584 22.87 39.94 -0.79
C THR A 584 21.87 39.79 0.36
N PHE A 585 21.81 38.60 0.97
CA PHE A 585 20.99 38.34 2.15
C PHE A 585 21.90 38.00 3.34
N ASN A 586 21.85 38.79 4.41
CA ASN A 586 22.72 38.63 5.59
C ASN A 586 24.22 38.47 5.28
N GLY A 587 24.71 39.19 4.25
CA GLY A 587 26.11 39.13 3.81
C GLY A 587 26.46 37.93 2.94
N LEU A 588 25.49 37.05 2.64
CA LEU A 588 25.62 35.95 1.69
C LEU A 588 25.22 36.42 0.30
N ARG A 589 26.01 36.03 -0.71
CA ARG A 589 25.70 36.26 -2.12
C ARG A 589 24.80 35.12 -2.62
N LEU A 590 23.54 35.40 -2.90
CA LEU A 590 22.53 34.38 -3.21
C LEU A 590 21.69 34.76 -4.45
N PRO A 591 21.08 33.80 -5.16
CA PRO A 591 20.05 34.11 -6.16
C PRO A 591 18.94 34.95 -5.55
N LYS A 592 18.44 35.94 -6.29
CA LYS A 592 17.30 36.76 -5.82
C LYS A 592 16.00 35.96 -5.86
N GLY A 593 15.10 36.23 -4.91
CA GLY A 593 13.76 35.66 -4.88
C GLY A 593 12.91 36.19 -6.03
N LEU A 594 12.95 37.51 -6.25
CA LEU A 594 12.31 38.18 -7.39
C LEU A 594 13.31 39.00 -8.21
N THR A 595 13.30 38.77 -9.52
CA THR A 595 14.12 39.48 -10.53
C THR A 595 13.25 40.35 -11.42
N SER A 596 13.69 41.58 -11.74
CA SER A 596 13.01 42.44 -12.72
C SER A 596 13.24 41.87 -14.12
N THR A 597 12.16 41.59 -14.85
CA THR A 597 12.27 40.97 -16.17
C THR A 597 12.84 41.92 -17.22
N ASP A 598 12.65 43.23 -17.06
CA ASP A 598 13.21 44.26 -17.95
C ASP A 598 14.45 44.97 -17.37
N GLY A 599 14.93 44.55 -16.20
CA GLY A 599 16.05 45.17 -15.49
C GLY A 599 15.80 46.58 -14.94
N LYS A 600 14.57 47.13 -15.02
CA LYS A 600 14.27 48.53 -14.64
C LYS A 600 13.79 48.70 -13.20
N ALA A 601 13.33 47.63 -12.54
CA ALA A 601 12.87 47.66 -11.16
C ALA A 601 13.85 46.97 -10.20
N LYS A 602 13.83 47.39 -8.94
CA LYS A 602 14.51 46.64 -7.88
C LYS A 602 13.59 45.48 -7.44
N GLY A 603 14.02 44.25 -7.67
CA GLY A 603 13.38 43.05 -7.11
C GLY A 603 13.60 42.93 -5.60
N ASP A 604 13.34 41.75 -5.02
CA ASP A 604 13.68 41.46 -3.63
C ASP A 604 15.07 40.83 -3.50
N ASP A 605 15.65 40.90 -2.30
CA ASP A 605 16.89 40.21 -1.96
C ASP A 605 16.59 38.99 -1.06
N ASP A 606 15.33 38.50 -1.08
CA ASP A 606 14.94 37.30 -0.33
C ASP A 606 15.45 36.06 -1.08
N TYR A 607 15.72 34.97 -0.36
CA TYR A 607 16.23 33.73 -0.95
C TYR A 607 15.23 32.60 -0.76
N ASN A 608 14.86 31.94 -1.87
CA ASN A 608 13.98 30.77 -1.88
C ASN A 608 14.74 29.53 -2.34
N ALA A 609 14.91 28.55 -1.45
CA ALA A 609 15.63 27.32 -1.75
C ALA A 609 14.86 26.39 -2.71
N SER A 610 13.52 26.41 -2.72
CA SER A 610 12.72 25.62 -3.66
C SER A 610 12.90 26.14 -5.09
N ASP A 611 12.76 27.45 -5.26
CA ASP A 611 12.95 28.12 -6.56
C ASP A 611 14.41 27.98 -7.03
N THR A 612 15.36 28.03 -6.09
CA THR A 612 16.78 27.80 -6.38
C THR A 612 17.04 26.36 -6.81
N ALA A 613 16.42 25.36 -6.17
CA ALA A 613 16.58 23.97 -6.60
C ALA A 613 16.05 23.73 -8.02
N ARG A 614 14.93 24.38 -8.39
CA ARG A 614 14.41 24.39 -9.76
C ARG A 614 15.41 24.99 -10.74
N LEU A 615 15.99 26.14 -10.41
CA LEU A 615 17.01 26.78 -11.23
C LEU A 615 18.27 25.91 -11.36
N LEU A 616 18.77 25.35 -10.27
CA LEU A 616 19.94 24.47 -10.26
C LEU A 616 19.74 23.25 -11.16
N THR A 617 18.54 22.64 -11.10
CA THR A 617 18.16 21.55 -11.99
C THR A 617 18.22 22.00 -13.46
N SER A 618 17.60 23.14 -13.76
CA SER A 618 17.55 23.70 -15.11
C SER A 618 18.94 24.04 -15.65
N LEU A 619 19.79 24.66 -14.84
CA LEU A 619 21.17 25.01 -15.18
C LEU A 619 22.02 23.76 -15.46
N HIS A 620 21.85 22.70 -14.67
CA HIS A 620 22.55 21.44 -14.89
C HIS A 620 22.14 20.78 -16.21
N LEU A 621 20.84 20.78 -16.52
CA LEU A 621 20.30 20.24 -17.76
C LEU A 621 20.76 21.07 -18.98
N VAL A 622 20.73 22.40 -18.90
CA VAL A 622 21.29 23.27 -19.95
C VAL A 622 22.76 22.98 -20.17
N GLN A 623 23.55 22.85 -19.10
CA GLN A 623 24.98 22.54 -19.19
C GLN A 623 25.24 21.17 -19.82
N SER A 624 24.37 20.19 -19.57
CA SER A 624 24.49 18.84 -20.11
C SER A 624 24.08 18.76 -21.58
N TYR A 625 23.10 19.58 -21.99
CA TYR A 625 22.57 19.59 -23.34
C TYR A 625 23.41 20.43 -24.32
N ALA A 626 23.90 21.60 -23.90
CA ALA A 626 24.59 22.54 -24.79
C ALA A 626 25.99 22.06 -25.20
N LYS A 627 26.34 22.19 -26.48
CA LYS A 627 27.69 21.86 -27.01
C LYS A 627 28.79 22.80 -26.51
N GLN A 628 28.45 24.04 -26.17
CA GLN A 628 29.41 25.07 -25.75
C GLN A 628 29.40 25.30 -24.24
N ASP A 629 30.53 25.74 -23.70
CA ASP A 629 30.62 26.17 -22.30
C ASP A 629 29.94 27.55 -22.13
N LEU A 630 28.83 27.55 -21.42
CA LEU A 630 28.02 28.74 -21.11
C LEU A 630 28.42 29.41 -19.79
N GLY A 631 29.50 28.97 -19.12
CA GLY A 631 29.97 29.56 -17.86
C GLY A 631 29.06 29.29 -16.66
N ILE A 632 28.11 28.35 -16.78
CA ILE A 632 27.11 28.04 -15.74
C ILE A 632 27.76 27.63 -14.42
N GLY A 633 28.84 26.84 -14.48
CA GLY A 633 29.59 26.44 -13.29
C GLY A 633 30.18 27.63 -12.52
N ASP A 634 30.51 28.73 -13.20
CA ASP A 634 31.02 29.95 -12.56
C ASP A 634 29.90 30.74 -11.88
N ILE A 635 28.71 30.76 -12.51
CA ILE A 635 27.49 31.36 -11.94
C ILE A 635 27.16 30.67 -10.62
N VAL A 636 27.06 29.34 -10.60
CA VAL A 636 26.68 28.57 -9.41
C VAL A 636 27.72 28.69 -8.30
N ARG A 637 29.02 28.60 -8.63
CA ARG A 637 30.12 28.81 -7.66
C ARG A 637 30.16 30.22 -7.09
N GLY A 638 29.56 31.19 -7.79
CA GLY A 638 29.43 32.56 -7.32
C GLY A 638 28.44 32.74 -6.16
N TRP A 639 27.60 31.75 -5.87
CA TRP A 639 26.61 31.80 -4.79
C TRP A 639 27.07 31.06 -3.53
N ASP A 640 26.77 31.65 -2.37
CA ASP A 640 27.04 31.11 -1.04
C ASP A 640 26.01 30.03 -0.62
N LEU A 641 25.56 29.17 -1.54
CA LEU A 641 24.46 28.21 -1.30
C LEU A 641 24.76 27.21 -0.18
N GLU A 642 26.01 26.74 -0.07
CA GLU A 642 26.43 25.81 0.99
C GLU A 642 26.14 26.38 2.40
N LYS A 643 26.27 27.70 2.58
CA LYS A 643 26.00 28.39 3.84
C LYS A 643 24.50 28.51 4.17
N THR A 644 23.63 28.09 3.26
CA THR A 644 22.18 28.06 3.44
C THR A 644 21.66 26.67 3.84
N ILE A 645 22.54 25.68 3.97
CA ILE A 645 22.19 24.31 4.35
C ILE A 645 22.48 24.13 5.85
N GLN A 646 21.50 23.61 6.59
CA GLN A 646 21.61 23.30 8.02
C GLN A 646 21.33 21.82 8.23
N ASP A 647 22.30 21.07 8.73
CA ASP A 647 22.19 19.62 9.00
C ASP A 647 21.61 18.82 7.82
N GLY A 648 22.10 19.12 6.61
CA GLY A 648 21.62 18.48 5.37
C GLY A 648 20.28 19.01 4.84
N THR A 649 19.66 20.00 5.50
CA THR A 649 18.39 20.61 5.10
C THR A 649 18.62 21.97 4.43
N PRO A 650 18.14 22.18 3.20
CA PRO A 650 18.20 23.49 2.55
C PRO A 650 17.21 24.46 3.22
N MET A 651 17.66 25.68 3.51
CA MET A 651 16.87 26.69 4.22
C MET A 651 16.39 27.79 3.28
N THR A 652 15.18 28.30 3.51
CA THR A 652 14.59 29.42 2.77
C THR A 652 14.31 30.61 3.68
N VAL A 653 14.29 31.83 3.13
CA VAL A 653 13.95 33.05 3.88
C VAL A 653 12.42 33.18 3.97
N ARG A 654 11.91 33.39 5.19
CA ARG A 654 10.52 33.76 5.46
C ARG A 654 10.46 34.79 6.59
N GLY A 655 10.01 36.00 6.30
CA GLY A 655 9.90 37.07 7.30
C GLY A 655 11.21 37.37 8.01
N SER A 656 12.31 37.47 7.25
CA SER A 656 13.70 37.68 7.74
C SER A 656 14.35 36.51 8.49
N LYS A 657 13.67 35.37 8.62
CA LYS A 657 14.19 34.16 9.28
C LYS A 657 14.48 33.08 8.25
N LEU A 658 15.48 32.25 8.53
CA LEU A 658 15.66 31.00 7.81
C LEU A 658 14.73 29.94 8.39
N VAL A 659 13.99 29.26 7.51
CA VAL A 659 13.12 28.12 7.83
C VAL A 659 13.41 26.98 6.86
N SER A 660 13.11 25.74 7.25
CA SER A 660 13.30 24.58 6.35
C SER A 660 12.53 24.77 5.05
N ALA A 661 13.14 24.41 3.91
CA ALA A 661 12.45 24.35 2.63
C ALA A 661 11.60 23.06 2.47
N TYR A 662 11.77 22.08 3.35
CA TYR A 662 11.02 20.83 3.36
C TYR A 662 9.69 21.00 4.09
N GLN A 663 8.76 21.72 3.47
CA GLN A 663 7.41 21.98 4.01
C GLN A 663 6.29 21.31 3.23
N SER A 664 6.63 20.64 2.12
CA SER A 664 5.67 19.98 1.23
C SER A 664 6.33 18.80 0.51
N ASN A 665 5.54 18.11 -0.32
CA ASN A 665 6.05 17.05 -1.21
C ASN A 665 7.04 17.53 -2.29
N TYR A 666 7.41 18.82 -2.27
CA TYR A 666 8.52 19.34 -3.07
C TYR A 666 9.89 18.93 -2.55
N ALA A 667 9.98 18.48 -1.31
CA ALA A 667 11.25 18.25 -0.65
C ALA A 667 12.19 17.27 -1.38
N GLY A 668 11.64 16.20 -1.98
CA GLY A 668 12.44 15.24 -2.78
C GLY A 668 13.07 15.89 -4.01
N TYR A 669 12.28 16.67 -4.74
CA TYR A 669 12.75 17.42 -5.91
C TYR A 669 13.80 18.47 -5.53
N ILE A 670 13.59 19.18 -4.41
CA ILE A 670 14.56 20.14 -3.88
C ILE A 670 15.90 19.47 -3.59
N ALA A 671 15.88 18.32 -2.90
CA ALA A 671 17.09 17.57 -2.56
C ALA A 671 17.88 17.16 -3.81
N ARG A 672 17.19 16.68 -4.85
CA ARG A 672 17.82 16.31 -6.13
C ARG A 672 18.47 17.50 -6.82
N GLY A 673 17.78 18.65 -6.90
CA GLY A 673 18.30 19.85 -7.55
C GLY A 673 19.61 20.36 -6.95
N PHE A 674 19.72 20.37 -5.61
CA PHE A 674 20.98 20.68 -4.92
C PHE A 674 22.04 19.57 -5.12
N GLY A 675 21.62 18.30 -5.08
CA GLY A 675 22.49 17.14 -5.24
C GLY A 675 23.22 17.09 -6.58
N LEU A 676 22.59 17.55 -7.68
CA LEU A 676 23.22 17.65 -9.01
C LEU A 676 24.50 18.50 -9.03
N TRP A 677 24.65 19.41 -8.07
CA TRP A 677 25.81 20.29 -7.91
C TRP A 677 26.74 19.89 -6.76
N GLY A 678 26.51 18.72 -6.15
CA GLY A 678 27.35 18.20 -5.07
C GLY A 678 27.16 18.88 -3.72
N TYR A 679 26.09 19.66 -3.53
CA TYR A 679 25.78 20.23 -2.23
C TYR A 679 25.38 19.14 -1.22
N PRO A 680 25.75 19.27 0.07
CA PRO A 680 25.53 18.24 1.09
C PRO A 680 24.08 18.23 1.61
N VAL A 681 23.11 18.01 0.73
CA VAL A 681 21.68 17.95 1.06
C VAL A 681 21.23 16.50 1.20
N THR A 682 20.38 16.22 2.19
CA THR A 682 19.78 14.89 2.42
C THR A 682 18.27 14.95 2.13
N SER A 683 17.74 13.93 1.46
CA SER A 683 16.28 13.76 1.30
C SER A 683 15.64 13.59 2.69
N PRO A 684 14.50 14.24 2.99
CA PRO A 684 13.83 14.01 4.26
C PRO A 684 12.97 12.74 4.27
N TYR A 685 12.82 12.07 3.12
CA TYR A 685 12.18 10.77 3.00
C TYR A 685 13.20 9.67 3.27
N THR A 686 12.78 8.65 4.01
CA THR A 686 13.61 7.48 4.30
C THR A 686 13.67 6.59 3.07
N ASP A 687 14.83 5.97 2.83
CA ASP A 687 14.92 4.89 1.86
C ASP A 687 13.98 3.74 2.29
N PRO A 688 13.11 3.24 1.39
CA PRO A 688 12.19 2.18 1.73
C PRO A 688 12.97 0.89 2.01
N ARG A 689 12.46 0.08 2.95
CA ARG A 689 13.08 -1.22 3.27
C ARG A 689 13.04 -2.16 2.06
N PRO A 690 14.00 -3.10 1.94
CA PRO A 690 13.93 -4.15 0.93
C PRO A 690 12.58 -4.88 0.97
N GLY A 691 12.04 -5.20 -0.21
CA GLY A 691 10.69 -5.76 -0.34
C GLY A 691 10.18 -5.65 -1.77
N SER A 692 8.90 -5.97 -1.98
CA SER A 692 8.27 -5.76 -3.29
C SER A 692 8.13 -4.26 -3.59
N ARG A 693 8.00 -3.91 -4.88
CA ARG A 693 7.71 -2.51 -5.27
C ARG A 693 6.42 -1.98 -4.63
N PHE A 694 5.43 -2.84 -4.43
CA PHE A 694 4.17 -2.46 -3.79
C PHE A 694 4.39 -2.12 -2.31
N ASP A 695 5.15 -2.96 -1.59
CA ASP A 695 5.46 -2.75 -0.17
C ASP A 695 6.26 -1.45 0.05
N GLN A 696 7.27 -1.22 -0.80
CA GLN A 696 8.04 0.02 -0.82
C GLN A 696 7.14 1.23 -1.11
N GLY A 697 6.23 1.10 -2.08
CA GLY A 697 5.27 2.13 -2.42
C GLY A 697 4.36 2.50 -1.23
N VAL A 698 3.88 1.52 -0.47
CA VAL A 698 3.07 1.78 0.73
C VAL A 698 3.86 2.54 1.79
N GLN A 699 5.13 2.18 2.02
CA GLN A 699 6.00 2.91 2.94
C GLN A 699 6.23 4.36 2.48
N ILE A 700 6.55 4.56 1.20
CA ILE A 700 6.74 5.89 0.60
C ILE A 700 5.49 6.75 0.78
N LEU A 701 4.31 6.21 0.45
CA LEU A 701 3.05 6.96 0.54
C LEU A 701 2.65 7.29 1.98
N HIS A 702 3.05 6.47 2.95
CA HIS A 702 2.86 6.79 4.36
C HIS A 702 3.67 8.05 4.77
N GLU A 703 4.91 8.17 4.31
CA GLU A 703 5.73 9.37 4.56
C GLU A 703 5.24 10.58 3.77
N VAL A 704 4.88 10.40 2.49
CA VAL A 704 4.30 11.45 1.63
C VAL A 704 3.04 12.05 2.25
N ALA A 705 2.19 11.24 2.88
CA ALA A 705 1.00 11.72 3.59
C ALA A 705 1.32 12.71 4.72
N GLN A 706 2.50 12.59 5.36
CA GLN A 706 2.94 13.47 6.45
C GLN A 706 3.46 14.82 5.93
N PHE A 707 3.86 14.91 4.66
CA PHE A 707 4.35 16.14 4.02
C PHE A 707 3.26 17.02 3.44
N GLY A 708 2.04 16.52 3.32
CA GLY A 708 0.89 17.29 2.83
C GLY A 708 0.31 16.76 1.52
N PRO A 709 -0.47 17.58 0.80
CA PRO A 709 -1.10 17.18 -0.45
C PRO A 709 -0.08 16.90 -1.56
N ILE A 710 -0.43 15.99 -2.45
CA ILE A 710 0.34 15.64 -3.65
C ILE A 710 -0.25 16.40 -4.84
N GLY A 711 0.58 17.16 -5.56
CA GLY A 711 0.26 17.79 -6.84
C GLY A 711 0.90 17.04 -8.01
N THR A 712 0.50 17.38 -9.25
CA THR A 712 1.19 16.83 -10.44
C THR A 712 2.66 17.25 -10.45
N GLU A 713 2.92 18.50 -10.09
CA GLU A 713 4.25 19.00 -9.78
C GLU A 713 4.58 18.87 -8.27
N PRO A 714 5.84 18.53 -7.95
CA PRO A 714 6.97 18.42 -8.86
C PRO A 714 7.18 17.02 -9.42
N HIS A 715 6.38 16.02 -9.05
CA HIS A 715 6.69 14.61 -9.32
C HIS A 715 6.79 14.28 -10.82
N LEU A 716 5.83 14.71 -11.64
CA LEU A 716 5.92 14.49 -13.08
C LEU A 716 6.90 15.43 -13.78
N LEU A 717 7.16 16.59 -13.18
CA LEU A 717 8.18 17.52 -13.66
C LEU A 717 9.58 16.91 -13.50
N GLU A 718 9.86 16.33 -12.33
CA GLU A 718 11.06 15.54 -12.05
C GLU A 718 11.19 14.39 -13.06
N ALA A 719 10.08 13.70 -13.37
CA ALA A 719 10.08 12.57 -14.30
C ALA A 719 10.52 12.97 -15.71
N VAL A 720 10.02 14.10 -16.24
CA VAL A 720 10.39 14.56 -17.59
C VAL A 720 11.78 15.17 -17.67
N GLU A 721 12.35 15.61 -16.55
CA GLU A 721 13.66 16.27 -16.50
C GLU A 721 14.81 15.34 -16.14
N LEU A 722 14.64 14.58 -15.07
CA LEU A 722 15.70 13.82 -14.42
C LEU A 722 15.43 12.31 -14.36
N GLY A 723 14.30 11.87 -14.93
CA GLY A 723 13.75 10.54 -14.70
C GLY A 723 13.12 10.42 -13.32
N ALA A 724 12.01 9.70 -13.21
CA ALA A 724 11.27 9.60 -11.95
C ALA A 724 12.07 8.81 -10.89
N SER A 725 12.35 9.44 -9.75
CA SER A 725 12.78 8.69 -8.56
C SER A 725 11.67 7.75 -8.07
N PRO A 726 11.98 6.73 -7.25
CA PRO A 726 10.95 5.89 -6.64
C PRO A 726 9.89 6.70 -5.89
N LEU A 727 10.29 7.79 -5.21
CA LEU A 727 9.39 8.74 -4.55
C LEU A 727 8.45 9.42 -5.55
N ALA A 728 9.02 10.08 -6.58
CA ALA A 728 8.23 10.81 -7.57
C ALA A 728 7.27 9.89 -8.34
N HIS A 729 7.75 8.71 -8.74
CA HIS A 729 6.92 7.71 -9.40
C HIS A 729 5.74 7.30 -8.49
N THR A 730 6.01 6.89 -7.25
CA THR A 730 4.97 6.39 -6.33
C THR A 730 3.93 7.48 -6.00
N ALA A 731 4.38 8.71 -5.72
CA ALA A 731 3.46 9.82 -5.44
C ALA A 731 2.59 10.17 -6.65
N ALA A 732 3.17 10.14 -7.87
CA ALA A 732 2.41 10.30 -9.10
C ALA A 732 1.39 9.16 -9.29
N GLU A 733 1.79 7.89 -9.14
CA GLU A 733 0.86 6.75 -9.24
C GLU A 733 -0.35 6.91 -8.30
N ALA A 734 -0.12 7.36 -7.07
CA ALA A 734 -1.18 7.61 -6.10
C ALA A 734 -2.11 8.77 -6.51
N LEU A 735 -1.55 9.89 -6.98
CA LEU A 735 -2.35 11.02 -7.46
C LEU A 735 -3.17 10.63 -8.70
N PHE A 736 -2.58 9.88 -9.63
CA PHE A 736 -3.27 9.40 -10.82
C PHE A 736 -4.49 8.55 -10.46
N ALA A 737 -4.31 7.60 -9.53
CA ALA A 737 -5.40 6.77 -9.01
C ALA A 737 -6.54 7.62 -8.44
N ALA A 738 -6.22 8.60 -7.57
CA ALA A 738 -7.23 9.48 -6.99
C ALA A 738 -8.00 10.26 -8.07
N GLN A 739 -7.31 10.78 -9.09
CA GLN A 739 -7.94 11.51 -10.19
C GLN A 739 -8.88 10.64 -11.03
N ILE A 740 -8.46 9.41 -11.35
CA ILE A 740 -9.32 8.47 -12.09
C ILE A 740 -10.50 8.00 -11.25
N ASP A 741 -10.29 7.67 -9.98
CA ASP A 741 -11.36 7.25 -9.07
C ASP A 741 -12.46 8.33 -9.00
N GLU A 742 -12.07 9.60 -8.86
CA GLU A 742 -13.00 10.74 -8.87
C GLU A 742 -13.71 10.89 -10.23
N TYR A 743 -12.99 10.76 -11.35
CA TYR A 743 -13.58 10.81 -12.68
C TYR A 743 -14.61 9.69 -12.90
N ARG A 744 -14.30 8.48 -12.44
CA ARG A 744 -15.23 7.35 -12.55
C ARG A 744 -16.44 7.50 -11.65
N ALA A 745 -16.27 8.08 -10.47
CA ALA A 745 -17.36 8.32 -9.53
C ALA A 745 -18.30 9.45 -9.99
N THR A 746 -17.76 10.50 -10.63
CA THR A 746 -18.51 11.76 -10.86
C THR A 746 -18.66 12.15 -12.32
N GLY A 747 -17.88 11.56 -13.23
CA GLY A 747 -17.73 12.00 -14.61
C GLY A 747 -16.89 13.28 -14.78
N LYS A 748 -16.41 13.89 -13.69
CA LYS A 748 -15.61 15.13 -13.71
C LYS A 748 -14.15 14.81 -14.02
N LEU A 749 -13.59 15.42 -15.06
CA LEU A 749 -12.14 15.35 -15.32
C LEU A 749 -11.37 16.12 -14.25
N VAL A 750 -10.44 15.46 -13.57
CA VAL A 750 -9.62 16.04 -12.49
C VAL A 750 -8.14 15.96 -12.87
N CYS A 751 -7.49 17.12 -12.84
CA CYS A 751 -6.06 17.24 -13.08
C CYS A 751 -5.52 18.38 -12.23
N VAL A 752 -4.96 18.06 -11.06
CA VAL A 752 -4.52 19.07 -10.09
C VAL A 752 -3.02 19.34 -10.21
N SER A 753 -2.64 20.60 -10.15
CA SER A 753 -1.26 21.07 -9.95
C SER A 753 -1.33 22.45 -9.30
N GLU A 754 -0.20 23.02 -8.94
CA GLU A 754 -0.13 24.44 -8.64
C GLU A 754 -0.29 25.29 -9.91
N GLY A 755 -0.74 26.53 -9.71
CA GLY A 755 -0.83 27.48 -10.81
C GLY A 755 -1.47 28.80 -10.41
N PRO A 756 -1.29 29.83 -11.24
CA PRO A 756 -1.90 31.12 -10.99
C PRO A 756 -3.40 31.09 -11.26
N VAL A 757 -4.13 32.00 -10.60
CA VAL A 757 -5.57 32.20 -10.77
C VAL A 757 -5.86 33.68 -10.98
N ASN A 758 -6.90 33.99 -11.75
CA ASN A 758 -7.27 35.36 -12.12
C ASN A 758 -7.95 36.19 -11.01
N ARG A 759 -7.69 35.84 -9.76
CA ARG A 759 -8.27 36.49 -8.57
C ARG A 759 -7.36 36.28 -7.39
N GLU A 760 -7.47 37.14 -6.40
CA GLU A 760 -6.78 36.98 -5.12
C GLU A 760 -7.03 35.57 -4.51
N PRO A 761 -5.98 34.83 -4.07
CA PRO A 761 -4.59 35.27 -3.83
C PRO A 761 -3.62 35.10 -5.02
N TRP A 762 -4.15 35.00 -6.23
CA TRP A 762 -3.42 34.94 -7.50
C TRP A 762 -2.63 33.67 -7.76
N PHE A 763 -2.45 32.82 -6.76
CA PHE A 763 -1.78 31.53 -6.90
C PHE A 763 -2.35 30.50 -5.91
N VAL A 764 -2.53 29.26 -6.36
CA VAL A 764 -3.05 28.15 -5.55
C VAL A 764 -2.24 26.88 -5.78
N TYR A 765 -2.08 26.08 -4.74
CA TYR A 765 -1.50 24.74 -4.78
C TYR A 765 -2.63 23.72 -4.63
N GLN A 766 -3.04 23.11 -5.74
CA GLN A 766 -4.10 22.09 -5.72
C GLN A 766 -3.49 20.70 -5.67
N GLY A 767 -4.04 19.85 -4.83
CA GLY A 767 -3.50 18.51 -4.64
C GLY A 767 -4.47 17.55 -3.96
N TYR A 768 -3.96 16.35 -3.69
CA TYR A 768 -4.66 15.29 -2.99
C TYR A 768 -3.94 14.95 -1.69
N GLN A 769 -4.59 15.15 -0.55
CA GLN A 769 -4.09 14.75 0.76
C GLN A 769 -4.49 13.31 1.04
N ILE A 770 -3.52 12.42 1.23
CA ILE A 770 -3.74 11.06 1.73
C ILE A 770 -4.10 11.12 3.21
N ALA A 771 -5.15 10.41 3.63
CA ALA A 771 -5.54 10.25 5.03
C ALA A 771 -6.01 8.82 5.31
N ASP A 772 -6.14 8.47 6.59
CA ASP A 772 -6.37 7.08 7.05
C ASP A 772 -7.73 6.50 6.59
N ASP A 773 -8.74 7.34 6.40
CA ASP A 773 -10.11 6.98 6.01
C ASP A 773 -10.47 7.35 4.56
N GLY A 774 -9.46 7.62 3.73
CA GLY A 774 -9.59 8.08 2.35
C GLY A 774 -9.01 9.48 2.18
N GLY A 775 -8.60 9.85 0.98
CA GLY A 775 -7.99 11.17 0.78
C GLY A 775 -8.96 12.31 0.47
N LYS A 776 -8.42 13.53 0.44
CA LYS A 776 -9.16 14.78 0.26
C LYS A 776 -8.50 15.69 -0.76
N TRP A 777 -9.28 16.22 -1.68
CA TRP A 777 -8.86 17.31 -2.56
C TRP A 777 -8.67 18.62 -1.79
N THR A 778 -7.52 19.27 -1.98
CA THR A 778 -7.13 20.51 -1.31
C THR A 778 -6.79 21.61 -2.30
N ALA A 779 -6.89 22.85 -1.84
CA ALA A 779 -6.34 24.02 -2.51
C ALA A 779 -5.69 24.90 -1.43
N GLU A 780 -4.37 24.95 -1.42
CA GLU A 780 -3.56 25.67 -0.43
C GLU A 780 -3.03 26.99 -1.00
N THR A 781 -2.77 27.95 -0.12
CA THR A 781 -2.35 29.31 -0.48
C THR A 781 -1.24 29.79 0.47
N LEU A 782 -0.34 30.63 -0.02
CA LEU A 782 0.72 31.21 0.83
C LEU A 782 0.16 32.18 1.89
N ASP A 783 -0.96 32.85 1.60
CA ASP A 783 -1.73 33.59 2.60
C ASP A 783 -2.54 32.58 3.45
N PRO A 784 -2.24 32.42 4.75
CA PRO A 784 -2.92 31.46 5.62
C PRO A 784 -4.30 31.95 6.08
N SER A 785 -4.81 33.06 5.55
CA SER A 785 -6.10 33.63 5.94
C SER A 785 -7.25 32.62 5.81
N PRO A 786 -8.10 32.46 6.84
CA PRO A 786 -9.24 31.52 6.80
C PRO A 786 -10.21 31.73 5.63
N ARG A 787 -10.23 32.92 5.00
CA ARG A 787 -11.07 33.18 3.82
C ARG A 787 -10.73 32.27 2.64
N PHE A 788 -9.47 31.84 2.51
CA PHE A 788 -8.98 30.94 1.47
C PHE A 788 -9.12 29.45 1.83
N GLN A 789 -9.70 29.14 2.98
CA GLN A 789 -9.92 27.76 3.42
C GLN A 789 -11.39 27.34 3.33
N THR A 790 -12.27 28.24 2.87
CA THR A 790 -13.70 27.96 2.76
C THR A 790 -14.01 27.02 1.59
N LYS A 791 -15.03 26.16 1.73
CA LYS A 791 -15.52 25.32 0.62
C LYS A 791 -15.88 26.13 -0.62
N GLY A 792 -16.41 27.35 -0.42
CA GLY A 792 -16.75 28.26 -1.51
C GLY A 792 -15.53 28.74 -2.29
N PHE A 793 -14.44 29.06 -1.60
CA PHE A 793 -13.17 29.43 -2.24
C PHE A 793 -12.56 28.25 -2.99
N VAL A 794 -12.42 27.07 -2.35
CA VAL A 794 -11.86 25.87 -2.99
C VAL A 794 -12.61 25.56 -4.28
N ARG A 795 -13.94 25.57 -4.24
CA ARG A 795 -14.78 25.38 -5.43
C ARG A 795 -14.56 26.45 -6.52
N ALA A 796 -14.25 27.69 -6.13
CA ALA A 796 -14.07 28.79 -7.08
C ALA A 796 -12.71 28.77 -7.79
N VAL A 797 -11.71 28.09 -7.24
CA VAL A 797 -10.36 27.96 -7.81
C VAL A 797 -10.05 26.56 -8.36
N ASP A 798 -10.90 25.59 -8.06
CA ASP A 798 -10.88 24.24 -8.64
C ASP A 798 -10.85 24.29 -10.17
N MET A 799 -9.78 23.76 -10.77
CA MET A 799 -9.57 23.74 -12.21
C MET A 799 -8.83 22.49 -12.69
N LEU A 800 -9.14 22.08 -13.92
CA LEU A 800 -8.29 21.18 -14.70
C LEU A 800 -7.05 21.96 -15.14
N ASN A 801 -5.90 21.63 -14.57
CA ASN A 801 -4.63 22.32 -14.80
C ASN A 801 -4.02 21.94 -16.16
N SER A 802 -3.69 22.95 -16.97
CA SER A 802 -3.22 22.77 -18.35
C SER A 802 -1.87 22.06 -18.43
N LYS A 803 -0.88 22.52 -17.66
CA LYS A 803 0.47 21.89 -17.65
C LYS A 803 0.44 20.49 -17.06
N GLY A 804 -0.38 20.26 -16.03
CA GLY A 804 -0.61 18.95 -15.47
C GLY A 804 -1.16 17.96 -16.50
N ALA A 805 -2.12 18.38 -17.34
CA ALA A 805 -2.71 17.52 -18.36
C ALA A 805 -1.67 17.01 -19.37
N PHE A 806 -0.79 17.90 -19.83
CA PHE A 806 0.31 17.53 -20.74
C PHE A 806 1.37 16.68 -20.04
N LEU A 807 1.74 16.96 -18.79
CA LEU A 807 2.64 16.11 -18.00
C LEU A 807 2.09 14.69 -17.82
N TRP A 808 0.80 14.56 -17.49
CA TRP A 808 0.13 13.27 -17.35
C TRP A 808 0.12 12.49 -18.67
N ASN A 809 -0.19 13.15 -19.79
CA ASN A 809 -0.14 12.51 -21.11
C ASN A 809 1.30 12.16 -21.55
N ALA A 810 2.28 12.93 -21.08
CA ALA A 810 3.69 12.65 -21.33
C ALA A 810 4.17 11.39 -20.60
N HIS A 811 3.90 11.31 -19.29
CA HIS A 811 4.39 10.23 -18.44
C HIS A 811 3.52 8.97 -18.48
N ARG A 812 2.19 9.13 -18.62
CA ARG A 812 1.21 8.05 -18.52
C ARG A 812 0.14 8.16 -19.62
N PRO A 813 0.50 7.96 -20.90
CA PRO A 813 -0.45 8.06 -22.01
C PRO A 813 -1.54 6.99 -21.90
N ASN A 814 -2.80 7.40 -21.82
CA ASN A 814 -3.99 6.55 -21.82
C ASN A 814 -5.23 7.37 -22.17
N ASP A 815 -6.39 6.72 -22.24
CA ASP A 815 -7.64 7.36 -22.64
C ASP A 815 -8.07 8.49 -21.70
N TYR A 816 -7.74 8.39 -20.40
CA TYR A 816 -8.01 9.46 -19.43
C TYR A 816 -7.14 10.69 -19.71
N THR A 817 -5.83 10.50 -19.89
CA THR A 817 -4.90 11.61 -20.12
C THR A 817 -5.10 12.25 -21.49
N ASP A 818 -5.57 11.51 -22.49
CA ASP A 818 -6.00 12.07 -23.77
C ASP A 818 -7.21 13.01 -23.61
N ARG A 819 -8.19 12.63 -22.77
CA ARG A 819 -9.35 13.48 -22.47
C ARG A 819 -8.92 14.78 -21.79
N LEU A 820 -7.96 14.71 -20.87
CA LEU A 820 -7.39 15.90 -20.22
C LEU A 820 -6.79 16.86 -21.26
N VAL A 821 -5.87 16.37 -22.09
CA VAL A 821 -5.19 17.20 -23.10
C VAL A 821 -6.19 17.74 -24.13
N ASN A 822 -7.14 16.93 -24.59
CA ASN A 822 -8.15 17.40 -25.55
C ASN A 822 -9.03 18.51 -24.96
N GLN A 823 -9.39 18.43 -23.69
CA GLN A 823 -10.12 19.51 -23.02
C GLN A 823 -9.28 20.79 -22.91
N VAL A 824 -7.99 20.67 -22.63
CA VAL A 824 -7.06 21.82 -22.59
C VAL A 824 -6.91 22.46 -23.96
N ARG A 825 -6.72 21.67 -25.02
CA ARG A 825 -6.66 22.16 -26.41
C ARG A 825 -7.91 22.94 -26.80
N GLU A 826 -9.09 22.39 -26.49
CA GLU A 826 -10.36 23.02 -26.86
C GLU A 826 -10.63 24.31 -26.08
N LYS A 827 -10.27 24.35 -24.79
CA LYS A 827 -10.79 25.37 -23.86
C LYS A 827 -9.76 26.30 -23.28
N ALA A 828 -8.48 25.99 -23.35
CA ALA A 828 -7.42 26.73 -22.67
C ALA A 828 -6.33 27.27 -23.61
N ALA A 829 -6.28 26.85 -24.87
CA ALA A 829 -5.47 27.53 -25.89
C ALA A 829 -5.99 28.96 -26.10
N THR A 830 -5.08 29.93 -26.14
CA THR A 830 -5.35 31.36 -26.32
C THR A 830 -4.77 31.85 -27.64
N SER A 831 -5.26 32.96 -28.19
CA SER A 831 -4.76 33.50 -29.46
C SER A 831 -3.46 34.28 -29.35
N GLU A 832 -3.10 34.78 -28.16
CA GLU A 832 -1.99 35.73 -27.97
C GLU A 832 -0.96 35.32 -26.91
N LEU A 833 -1.32 34.46 -25.95
CA LEU A 833 -0.51 34.16 -24.77
C LEU A 833 -0.24 32.66 -24.58
N GLY A 834 -0.29 31.85 -25.65
CA GLY A 834 -0.14 30.40 -25.57
C GLY A 834 -1.31 29.74 -24.85
N PHE A 835 -1.07 28.96 -23.79
CA PHE A 835 -2.11 28.30 -23.00
C PHE A 835 -2.40 29.03 -21.69
N SER A 836 -3.68 29.17 -21.36
CA SER A 836 -4.13 29.61 -20.04
C SER A 836 -3.88 28.53 -18.96
N PRO A 837 -3.77 28.89 -17.66
CA PRO A 837 -3.33 27.97 -16.60
C PRO A 837 -4.23 26.75 -16.38
N GLY A 838 -5.52 26.87 -16.71
CA GLY A 838 -6.46 25.77 -16.57
C GLY A 838 -7.90 26.14 -16.90
N VAL A 839 -8.76 25.13 -16.86
CA VAL A 839 -10.20 25.24 -17.10
C VAL A 839 -10.93 25.10 -15.76
N PHE A 840 -11.61 26.16 -15.31
CA PHE A 840 -12.29 26.14 -14.01
C PHE A 840 -13.44 25.14 -14.00
N SER A 841 -13.45 24.26 -13.00
CA SER A 841 -14.39 23.14 -12.87
C SER A 841 -15.85 23.59 -12.82
N VAL A 842 -16.14 24.73 -12.18
CA VAL A 842 -17.51 25.25 -12.03
C VAL A 842 -18.07 25.84 -13.33
N THR A 843 -17.24 26.54 -14.10
CA THR A 843 -17.70 27.28 -15.29
C THR A 843 -17.48 26.50 -16.58
N GLY A 844 -16.57 25.52 -16.55
CA GLY A 844 -16.10 24.81 -17.74
C GLY A 844 -15.38 25.72 -18.74
N LYS A 845 -14.88 26.88 -18.30
CA LYS A 845 -14.17 27.90 -19.11
C LYS A 845 -12.79 28.18 -18.51
N SER A 846 -11.82 28.50 -19.35
CA SER A 846 -10.57 29.11 -18.90
C SER A 846 -10.66 30.64 -18.92
N ASP A 847 -9.66 31.30 -18.34
CA ASP A 847 -9.42 32.72 -18.58
C ASP A 847 -8.56 32.89 -19.83
N GLN A 848 -9.22 33.19 -20.94
CA GLN A 848 -8.59 33.31 -22.27
C GLN A 848 -7.67 34.52 -22.40
N ALA A 849 -7.76 35.47 -21.47
CA ALA A 849 -6.94 36.66 -21.44
C ALA A 849 -5.78 36.54 -20.45
N TYR A 850 -5.51 35.38 -19.86
CA TYR A 850 -4.54 35.24 -18.77
C TYR A 850 -3.67 34.00 -18.95
N SER A 851 -2.35 34.16 -18.81
CA SER A 851 -1.37 33.08 -18.94
C SER A 851 -0.10 33.34 -18.12
N ASP A 852 0.75 32.32 -18.03
CA ASP A 852 1.97 32.35 -17.25
C ASP A 852 3.09 31.50 -17.87
N VAL A 853 4.32 31.80 -17.45
CA VAL A 853 5.54 31.17 -17.95
C VAL A 853 5.61 29.68 -17.60
N ASN A 854 5.13 29.27 -16.43
CA ASN A 854 5.22 27.89 -15.98
C ASN A 854 4.23 27.00 -16.72
N THR A 855 3.02 27.47 -16.97
CA THR A 855 2.05 26.75 -17.81
C THR A 855 2.65 26.42 -19.18
N ASN A 856 3.13 27.44 -19.90
CA ASN A 856 3.64 27.23 -21.25
C ASN A 856 4.98 26.49 -21.29
N GLY A 857 5.90 26.80 -20.38
CA GLY A 857 7.21 26.16 -20.35
C GLY A 857 7.15 24.69 -19.94
N VAL A 858 6.25 24.31 -19.01
CA VAL A 858 6.06 22.92 -18.63
C VAL A 858 5.32 22.12 -19.71
N ILE A 859 4.35 22.73 -20.41
CA ILE A 859 3.74 22.11 -21.60
C ILE A 859 4.80 21.81 -22.66
N LEU A 860 5.71 22.75 -22.93
CA LEU A 860 6.83 22.54 -23.86
C LEU A 860 7.72 21.38 -23.44
N GLN A 861 8.10 21.31 -22.16
CA GLN A 861 8.92 20.21 -21.63
C GLN A 861 8.23 18.85 -21.76
N ALA A 862 6.94 18.78 -21.42
CA ALA A 862 6.14 17.55 -21.55
C ALA A 862 6.05 17.07 -23.01
N ILE A 863 5.85 18.01 -23.95
CA ILE A 863 5.81 17.71 -25.37
C ILE A 863 7.20 17.29 -25.88
N ALA A 864 8.26 18.00 -25.51
CA ALA A 864 9.62 17.67 -25.91
C ALA A 864 10.03 16.29 -25.40
N PHE A 865 9.69 15.93 -24.16
CA PHE A 865 9.86 14.56 -23.64
C PHE A 865 9.21 13.52 -24.56
N ARG A 866 7.95 13.73 -24.98
CA ARG A 866 7.24 12.83 -25.90
C ARG A 866 7.89 12.77 -27.28
N LEU A 867 8.31 13.90 -27.83
CA LEU A 867 8.89 13.99 -29.18
C LEU A 867 10.35 13.49 -29.25
N ASN A 868 11.07 13.51 -28.13
CA ASN A 868 12.41 12.94 -27.96
C ASN A 868 12.39 11.44 -27.58
N GLY A 869 11.25 10.75 -27.72
CA GLY A 869 11.16 9.31 -27.51
C GLY A 869 10.85 8.88 -26.08
N GLY A 870 10.36 9.78 -25.22
CA GLY A 870 9.98 9.48 -23.85
C GLY A 870 11.17 9.31 -22.90
N ILE A 871 12.32 9.89 -23.23
CA ILE A 871 13.50 9.95 -22.35
C ILE A 871 13.58 11.31 -21.65
N PRO A 872 14.06 11.35 -20.39
CA PRO A 872 14.15 12.58 -19.63
C PRO A 872 15.15 13.58 -20.26
N CYS A 873 14.96 14.87 -19.98
CA CYS A 873 15.82 15.95 -20.51
C CYS A 873 17.31 15.76 -20.22
N SER A 874 17.64 15.14 -19.08
CA SER A 874 19.02 14.79 -18.69
C SER A 874 19.72 13.81 -19.66
N GLU A 875 18.96 13.14 -20.53
CA GLU A 875 19.49 12.22 -21.53
C GLU A 875 19.44 12.79 -22.97
N TRP A 876 18.97 14.03 -23.15
CA TRP A 876 18.94 14.66 -24.47
C TRP A 876 20.34 15.11 -24.90
N ALA A 877 20.57 15.08 -26.22
CA ALA A 877 21.80 15.59 -26.83
C ALA A 877 21.47 16.55 -27.97
N GLN A 878 22.30 17.59 -28.13
CA GLN A 878 22.20 18.59 -29.21
C GLN A 878 22.75 18.08 -30.54
#